data_AF-A0A0B0ELV6-F1
#
_entry.id   AF-A0A0B0ELV6-F1
#
_cell.length_a   1.000
_cell.length_b   1.000
_cell.length_c   1.000
_cell.angle_alpha   90.00
_cell.angle_beta   90.00
_cell.angle_gamma   90.00
#
_symmetry.space_group_name_H-M   'P 1'
#
loop_
_entity.id
_entity.type
_entity.pdbx_description
1 polymer ?
#
loop_
_entity_poly.entity_id
_entity_poly.type
_entity_poly.pdbx_seq_one_letter_code
_entity_poly.pdbx_strand_id
1 'polypeptide(L)'
;MSILHFTSYSVNTRWFIAAMATVMMALSSSSYGYNSASPYLFITGLGVFFIVTVFMIIKAVLYYEELVRELLDPEKLQYSFSLVGIVSLTGICASRLFGWHTVANVFWFAAIVLWVFITLSSFTILFLYRKSEDRKIEDILNGGWFFVTIGTQFTALLSIEVAGQVIGNTLFIQFFSFALWSVGTFLYLIFMTFMICRFLFYPVTHDTELSSYWMNIGAAAITTIVSAALYRQVQMTGGALVDILPFLKGFSLLSWSIGLWWLPLLIILAIRKQINEGLAITFTVGYWEIVLAIGLFAAGTKQLTGLFDEYFISTFALYFSIAGAAIYCFASAFTLAHLIVIPVWKTIPLQALSIKWYWLSRGTINILQLASYSVNTRWFIVAIAAAMMSLSSSSYGYNTASPYLLITGLGVFFTVAVFMSIKAVIYYEDLLIELLDPAKMLYSHSLVGLVSLMGICVSRLFGWYTVANIFWFAAIVLWIGITLSSFTILFLYHKSESRKIEDILNGSWFFVTIGTQFTALLSIDVAGQVTGHALLIQFFSFALWSIGTFLYLIFITFMIWRLLFYQVTRDTELSSYWMNIGAAAVTTIVSAALYQQIQMTGGPLVELLPFLKGFSLFFWSVGLWWLPLLIILAIRKQISSSWLIPFTVGYWEIVLAICLFAAGTKQLTGLFDEHFIATFALYVSIAGAVVYCFISVFTFAHVIMIPVWKAIPVQALTVKWHWFHKDAVSILQFAICALNIRWFVASMTTITALLISAHYDCKEVPTSLESTTVRHFLRETIKAGNKHPQNNGRGVSVMPRALLGQPAKVRQ
;
A
#
# COMPACT_ATOMS: atom_id res chain seq x y z
N MET A 1 -18.86 -43.48 22.64
CA MET A 1 -18.91 -42.05 23.04
C MET A 1 -20.36 -41.65 23.20
N SER A 2 -20.71 -40.94 24.27
CA SER A 2 -22.07 -40.37 24.41
C SER A 2 -22.23 -39.16 23.48
N ILE A 3 -23.48 -38.81 23.13
CA ILE A 3 -23.78 -37.60 22.36
C ILE A 3 -23.19 -36.36 23.04
N LEU A 4 -23.27 -36.30 24.38
CA LEU A 4 -22.69 -35.23 25.20
C LEU A 4 -21.17 -35.08 25.02
N HIS A 5 -20.44 -36.18 24.84
CA HIS A 5 -18.98 -36.18 24.62
C HIS A 5 -18.63 -35.78 23.18
N PHE A 6 -19.51 -36.01 22.20
CA PHE A 6 -19.29 -35.53 20.83
C PHE A 6 -19.60 -34.04 20.72
N THR A 7 -20.68 -33.56 21.36
CA THR A 7 -21.07 -32.14 21.34
C THR A 7 -20.17 -31.26 22.21
N SER A 8 -19.67 -31.74 23.36
CA SER A 8 -18.68 -30.98 24.15
C SER A 8 -17.33 -30.82 23.43
N TYR A 9 -17.00 -31.73 22.51
CA TYR A 9 -15.77 -31.72 21.73
C TYR A 9 -15.86 -30.80 20.49
N SER A 10 -17.05 -30.64 19.90
CA SER A 10 -17.28 -29.75 18.75
C SER A 10 -17.55 -28.29 19.12
N VAL A 11 -17.88 -27.99 20.38
CA VAL A 11 -18.01 -26.62 20.89
C VAL A 11 -16.65 -26.11 21.38
N ASN A 12 -16.22 -25.01 20.77
CA ASN A 12 -15.01 -24.25 21.08
C ASN A 12 -15.36 -22.75 21.18
N THR A 13 -14.36 -21.95 21.56
CA THR A 13 -14.50 -20.48 21.67
C THR A 13 -14.98 -19.79 20.38
N ARG A 14 -14.78 -20.36 19.19
CA ARG A 14 -15.21 -19.77 17.91
C ARG A 14 -16.73 -19.70 17.75
N TRP A 15 -17.52 -20.52 18.46
CA TRP A 15 -18.98 -20.47 18.34
C TRP A 15 -19.60 -19.17 18.90
N PHE A 16 -18.91 -18.43 19.77
CA PHE A 16 -19.35 -17.09 20.18
C PHE A 16 -19.43 -16.10 19.00
N ILE A 17 -18.71 -16.35 17.91
CA ILE A 17 -18.75 -15.55 16.69
C ILE A 17 -20.12 -15.64 16.02
N ALA A 18 -20.80 -16.80 16.07
CA ALA A 18 -22.16 -16.96 15.52
C ALA A 18 -23.18 -16.11 16.28
N ALA A 19 -23.09 -16.08 17.62
CA ALA A 19 -23.88 -15.16 18.45
C ALA A 19 -23.56 -13.70 18.12
N MET A 20 -22.27 -13.34 18.07
CA MET A 20 -21.83 -11.96 17.81
C MET A 20 -22.25 -11.45 16.43
N ALA A 21 -22.12 -12.28 15.39
CA ALA A 21 -22.62 -12.00 14.05
C ALA A 21 -24.13 -11.75 14.05
N THR A 22 -24.90 -12.60 14.74
CA THR A 22 -26.37 -12.50 14.81
C THR A 22 -26.82 -11.23 15.54
N VAL A 23 -26.20 -10.90 16.68
CA VAL A 23 -26.49 -9.65 17.40
C VAL A 23 -26.01 -8.42 16.61
N MET A 24 -24.92 -8.53 15.85
CA MET A 24 -24.46 -7.44 14.97
C MET A 24 -25.45 -7.20 13.83
N MET A 25 -26.03 -8.26 13.25
CA MET A 25 -27.12 -8.15 12.29
C MET A 25 -28.37 -7.51 12.92
N ALA A 26 -28.71 -7.82 14.17
CA ALA A 26 -29.79 -7.15 14.89
C ALA A 26 -29.59 -5.63 15.00
N LEU A 27 -28.38 -5.19 15.39
CA LEU A 27 -28.02 -3.77 15.49
C LEU A 27 -28.02 -3.08 14.11
N SER A 28 -27.53 -3.78 13.08
CA SER A 28 -27.57 -3.30 11.70
C SER A 28 -29.02 -3.12 11.23
N SER A 29 -29.88 -4.13 11.36
CA SER A 29 -31.29 -4.09 10.95
C SER A 29 -32.06 -2.91 11.56
N SER A 30 -31.87 -2.62 12.86
CA SER A 30 -32.46 -1.44 13.49
C SER A 30 -31.96 -0.13 12.85
N SER A 31 -30.67 -0.04 12.51
CA SER A 31 -30.07 1.14 11.87
C SER A 31 -30.61 1.44 10.45
N TYR A 32 -31.28 0.49 9.80
CA TYR A 32 -31.99 0.66 8.53
C TYR A 32 -33.53 0.70 8.68
N GLY A 33 -34.05 0.77 9.91
CA GLY A 33 -35.49 0.86 10.17
C GLY A 33 -36.26 -0.47 10.17
N TYR A 34 -35.57 -1.63 10.07
CA TYR A 34 -36.18 -2.96 10.17
C TYR A 34 -36.46 -3.34 11.64
N ASN A 35 -37.20 -2.46 12.34
CA ASN A 35 -37.43 -2.51 13.77
C ASN A 35 -38.16 -3.78 14.23
N SER A 36 -38.99 -4.38 13.37
CA SER A 36 -39.66 -5.66 13.69
C SER A 36 -38.70 -6.85 13.68
N ALA A 37 -37.64 -6.85 12.86
CA ALA A 37 -36.70 -7.97 12.73
C ALA A 37 -35.59 -7.93 13.78
N SER A 38 -35.17 -6.73 14.19
CA SER A 38 -34.05 -6.53 15.12
C SER A 38 -34.22 -7.26 16.47
N PRO A 39 -35.37 -7.20 17.18
CA PRO A 39 -35.56 -7.94 18.43
C PRO A 39 -35.46 -9.47 18.27
N TYR A 40 -36.00 -10.04 17.18
CA TYR A 40 -35.90 -11.49 16.95
C TYR A 40 -34.46 -11.94 16.69
N LEU A 41 -33.70 -11.17 15.91
CA LEU A 41 -32.27 -11.42 15.71
C LEU A 41 -31.50 -11.28 17.04
N PHE A 42 -31.80 -10.25 17.84
CA PHE A 42 -31.18 -10.06 19.16
C PHE A 42 -31.44 -11.26 20.08
N ILE A 43 -32.69 -11.69 20.22
CA ILE A 43 -33.09 -12.84 21.05
C ILE A 43 -32.46 -14.14 20.53
N THR A 44 -32.38 -14.33 19.20
CA THR A 44 -31.73 -15.49 18.59
C THR A 44 -30.23 -15.52 18.92
N GLY A 45 -29.53 -14.40 18.74
CA GLY A 45 -28.11 -14.27 19.07
C GLY A 45 -27.83 -14.46 20.56
N LEU A 46 -28.71 -13.96 21.42
CA LEU A 46 -28.66 -14.16 22.88
C LEU A 46 -28.87 -15.63 23.26
N GLY A 47 -29.81 -16.33 22.58
CA GLY A 47 -30.02 -17.77 22.73
C GLY A 47 -28.78 -18.59 22.37
N VAL A 48 -28.17 -18.29 21.21
CA VAL A 48 -26.89 -18.92 20.79
C VAL A 48 -25.79 -18.62 21.80
N PHE A 49 -25.67 -17.37 22.28
CA PHE A 49 -24.69 -16.98 23.30
C PHE A 49 -24.82 -17.80 24.59
N PHE A 50 -26.04 -17.94 25.13
CA PHE A 50 -26.26 -18.72 26.35
C PHE A 50 -26.04 -20.22 26.13
N ILE A 51 -26.47 -20.78 24.98
CA ILE A 51 -26.21 -22.20 24.64
C ILE A 51 -24.70 -22.48 24.61
N VAL A 52 -23.93 -21.65 23.89
CA VAL A 52 -22.47 -21.80 23.81
C VAL A 52 -21.83 -21.62 25.19
N THR A 53 -22.30 -20.65 25.99
CA THR A 53 -21.81 -20.43 27.36
C THR A 53 -22.06 -21.64 28.26
N VAL A 54 -23.26 -22.24 28.21
CA VAL A 54 -23.57 -23.47 28.96
C VAL A 54 -22.67 -24.63 28.54
N PHE A 55 -22.45 -24.84 27.24
CA PHE A 55 -21.51 -25.88 26.78
C PHE A 55 -20.06 -25.59 27.20
N MET A 56 -19.61 -24.34 27.20
CA MET A 56 -18.28 -23.96 27.70
C MET A 56 -18.15 -24.15 29.22
N ILE A 57 -19.20 -23.90 30.01
CA ILE A 57 -19.22 -24.22 31.45
C ILE A 57 -19.20 -25.73 31.69
N ILE A 58 -19.99 -26.50 30.95
CA ILE A 58 -19.97 -27.97 31.00
C ILE A 58 -18.57 -28.49 30.65
N LYS A 59 -17.92 -27.92 29.63
CA LYS A 59 -16.53 -28.22 29.27
C LYS A 59 -15.54 -27.83 30.39
N ALA A 60 -15.70 -26.68 31.02
CA ALA A 60 -14.87 -26.26 32.15
C ALA A 60 -14.97 -27.19 33.37
N VAL A 61 -16.15 -27.76 33.63
CA VAL A 61 -16.39 -28.63 34.80
C VAL A 61 -16.07 -30.11 34.52
N LEU A 62 -16.42 -30.62 33.33
CA LEU A 62 -16.27 -32.06 33.00
C LEU A 62 -15.01 -32.39 32.20
N TYR A 63 -14.44 -31.41 31.48
CA TYR A 63 -13.34 -31.57 30.52
C TYR A 63 -12.30 -30.44 30.72
N TYR A 64 -11.95 -30.20 31.99
CA TYR A 64 -11.13 -29.05 32.39
C TYR A 64 -9.74 -29.08 31.74
N GLU A 65 -9.15 -30.26 31.53
CA GLU A 65 -7.86 -30.40 30.86
C GLU A 65 -7.93 -30.00 29.39
N GLU A 66 -8.98 -30.38 28.67
CA GLU A 66 -9.21 -29.96 27.29
C GLU A 66 -9.41 -28.45 27.18
N LEU A 67 -10.15 -27.83 28.12
CA LEU A 67 -10.31 -26.39 28.15
C LEU A 67 -8.98 -25.66 28.45
N VAL A 68 -8.20 -26.15 29.42
CA VAL A 68 -6.87 -25.60 29.73
C VAL A 68 -5.93 -25.77 28.54
N ARG A 69 -5.95 -26.91 27.85
CA ARG A 69 -5.18 -27.12 26.60
C ARG A 69 -5.63 -26.19 25.47
N GLU A 70 -6.92 -25.88 25.33
CA GLU A 70 -7.43 -24.90 24.36
C GLU A 70 -7.00 -23.46 24.68
N LEU A 71 -7.05 -23.06 25.96
CA LEU A 71 -6.62 -21.73 26.40
C LEU A 71 -5.09 -21.56 26.36
N LEU A 72 -4.32 -22.62 26.60
CA LEU A 72 -2.86 -22.64 26.45
C LEU A 72 -2.39 -22.81 25.00
N ASP A 73 -3.29 -22.84 24.02
CA ASP A 73 -2.95 -22.98 22.60
C ASP A 73 -2.97 -21.62 21.87
N PRO A 74 -1.81 -21.04 21.49
CA PRO A 74 -1.72 -19.79 20.74
C PRO A 74 -2.51 -19.71 19.43
N GLU A 75 -2.96 -20.82 18.87
CA GLU A 75 -3.83 -20.84 17.67
C GLU A 75 -5.32 -20.60 18.00
N LYS A 76 -5.75 -20.87 19.23
CA LYS A 76 -7.16 -20.83 19.65
C LYS A 76 -7.45 -19.69 20.64
N LEU A 77 -6.47 -19.38 21.47
CA LEU A 77 -6.49 -18.35 22.51
C LEU A 77 -7.07 -17.00 22.06
N GLN A 78 -6.74 -16.51 20.86
CA GLN A 78 -7.22 -15.24 20.31
C GLN A 78 -8.74 -15.22 20.04
N TYR A 79 -9.37 -16.38 19.80
CA TYR A 79 -10.83 -16.45 19.66
C TYR A 79 -11.56 -16.23 20.99
N SER A 80 -10.89 -16.31 22.14
CA SER A 80 -11.46 -15.92 23.44
C SER A 80 -11.95 -14.47 23.46
N PHE A 81 -11.36 -13.57 22.66
CA PHE A 81 -11.82 -12.19 22.52
C PHE A 81 -13.21 -12.06 21.87
N SER A 82 -13.71 -13.10 21.19
CA SER A 82 -15.10 -13.12 20.72
C SER A 82 -16.10 -13.12 21.88
N LEU A 83 -15.73 -13.65 23.06
CA LEU A 83 -16.51 -13.54 24.30
C LEU A 83 -16.61 -12.07 24.77
N VAL A 84 -15.48 -11.36 24.78
CA VAL A 84 -15.44 -9.91 25.08
C VAL A 84 -16.35 -9.15 24.11
N GLY A 85 -16.29 -9.50 22.82
CA GLY A 85 -17.10 -8.91 21.77
C GLY A 85 -18.61 -9.14 21.96
N ILE A 86 -19.08 -10.37 22.17
CA ILE A 86 -20.52 -10.64 22.37
C ILE A 86 -21.05 -10.03 23.67
N VAL A 87 -20.28 -10.03 24.76
CA VAL A 87 -20.67 -9.36 26.02
C VAL A 87 -20.80 -7.85 25.78
N SER A 88 -19.80 -7.24 25.15
CA SER A 88 -19.84 -5.80 24.82
C SER A 88 -21.01 -5.45 23.91
N LEU A 89 -21.21 -6.22 22.84
CA LEU A 89 -22.25 -6.01 21.85
C LEU A 89 -23.66 -6.23 22.40
N THR A 90 -23.83 -7.19 23.33
CA THR A 90 -25.09 -7.38 24.06
C THR A 90 -25.41 -6.16 24.92
N GLY A 91 -24.43 -5.58 25.63
CA GLY A 91 -24.60 -4.34 26.37
C GLY A 91 -24.98 -3.15 25.48
N ILE A 92 -24.35 -3.01 24.31
CA ILE A 92 -24.66 -1.95 23.32
C ILE A 92 -26.11 -2.10 22.83
N CYS A 93 -26.54 -3.31 22.50
CA CYS A 93 -27.91 -3.57 22.05
C CYS A 93 -28.95 -3.41 23.18
N ALA A 94 -28.63 -3.80 24.41
CA ALA A 94 -29.49 -3.58 25.58
C ALA A 94 -29.78 -2.07 25.78
N SER A 95 -28.76 -1.23 25.62
CA SER A 95 -28.93 0.23 25.59
C SER A 95 -29.77 0.69 24.39
N ARG A 96 -29.29 0.45 23.16
CA ARG A 96 -29.83 1.10 21.95
C ARG A 96 -31.19 0.60 21.50
N LEU A 97 -31.51 -0.67 21.72
CA LEU A 97 -32.75 -1.28 21.25
C LEU A 97 -33.86 -1.27 22.30
N PHE A 98 -33.50 -1.30 23.59
CA PHE A 98 -34.46 -1.49 24.70
C PHE A 98 -34.39 -0.41 25.79
N GLY A 99 -33.43 0.53 25.74
CA GLY A 99 -33.26 1.57 26.77
C GLY A 99 -32.77 1.04 28.12
N TRP A 100 -32.21 -0.17 28.17
CA TRP A 100 -31.80 -0.83 29.42
C TRP A 100 -30.40 -0.38 29.87
N HIS A 101 -30.29 0.92 30.19
CA HIS A 101 -29.04 1.60 30.59
C HIS A 101 -28.33 0.91 31.78
N THR A 102 -29.08 0.49 32.80
CA THR A 102 -28.52 -0.26 33.94
C THR A 102 -27.90 -1.59 33.51
N VAL A 103 -28.51 -2.29 32.54
CA VAL A 103 -27.99 -3.55 31.99
C VAL A 103 -26.72 -3.27 31.19
N ALA A 104 -26.72 -2.24 30.35
CA ALA A 104 -25.53 -1.82 29.60
C ALA A 104 -24.34 -1.51 30.53
N ASN A 105 -24.56 -0.84 31.67
CA ASN A 105 -23.53 -0.59 32.68
C ASN A 105 -22.97 -1.88 33.31
N VAL A 106 -23.82 -2.87 33.63
CA VAL A 106 -23.36 -4.17 34.15
C VAL A 106 -22.53 -4.91 33.10
N PHE A 107 -22.99 -4.95 31.85
CA PHE A 107 -22.24 -5.54 30.74
C PHE A 107 -20.93 -4.78 30.45
N TRP A 108 -20.85 -3.48 30.73
CA TRP A 108 -19.63 -2.68 30.57
C TRP A 108 -18.54 -3.05 31.58
N PHE A 109 -18.89 -3.15 32.87
CA PHE A 109 -17.96 -3.67 33.87
C PHE A 109 -17.53 -5.12 33.57
N ALA A 110 -18.47 -5.98 33.16
CA ALA A 110 -18.15 -7.35 32.75
C ALA A 110 -17.21 -7.40 31.53
N ALA A 111 -17.45 -6.56 30.51
CA ALA A 111 -16.61 -6.46 29.33
C ALA A 111 -15.19 -5.98 29.66
N ILE A 112 -15.03 -4.96 30.52
CA ILE A 112 -13.71 -4.48 30.97
C ILE A 112 -12.96 -5.58 31.71
N VAL A 113 -13.60 -6.27 32.68
CA VAL A 113 -12.96 -7.35 33.45
C VAL A 113 -12.53 -8.50 32.54
N LEU A 114 -13.42 -8.93 31.62
CA LEU A 114 -13.10 -9.96 30.64
C LEU A 114 -11.98 -9.51 29.68
N TRP A 115 -12.02 -8.27 29.19
CA TRP A 115 -11.00 -7.73 28.29
C TRP A 115 -9.62 -7.67 28.96
N VAL A 116 -9.52 -7.17 30.20
CA VAL A 116 -8.27 -7.14 30.97
C VAL A 116 -7.76 -8.56 31.20
N PHE A 117 -8.62 -9.45 31.70
CA PHE A 117 -8.24 -10.83 32.03
C PHE A 117 -7.78 -11.61 30.79
N ILE A 118 -8.53 -11.56 29.69
CA ILE A 118 -8.21 -12.26 28.44
C ILE A 118 -6.96 -11.63 27.80
N THR A 119 -6.82 -10.31 27.78
CA THR A 119 -5.62 -9.65 27.23
C THR A 119 -4.36 -10.03 27.99
N LEU A 120 -4.37 -9.91 29.33
CA LEU A 120 -3.22 -10.26 30.14
C LEU A 120 -2.90 -11.76 30.04
N SER A 121 -3.91 -12.63 30.10
CA SER A 121 -3.72 -14.08 29.94
C SER A 121 -3.14 -14.43 28.56
N SER A 122 -3.70 -13.87 27.48
CA SER A 122 -3.30 -14.19 26.11
C SER A 122 -1.84 -13.81 25.82
N PHE A 123 -1.45 -12.58 26.18
CA PHE A 123 -0.07 -12.15 25.98
C PHE A 123 0.91 -12.81 26.97
N THR A 124 0.48 -13.12 28.20
CA THR A 124 1.29 -13.90 29.15
C THR A 124 1.60 -15.29 28.59
N ILE A 125 0.60 -15.99 28.05
CA ILE A 125 0.79 -17.32 27.44
C ILE A 125 1.69 -17.21 26.20
N LEU A 126 1.45 -16.24 25.31
CA LEU A 126 2.23 -16.08 24.07
C LEU A 126 3.70 -15.70 24.32
N PHE A 127 4.01 -14.93 25.37
CA PHE A 127 5.37 -14.49 25.67
C PHE A 127 6.13 -15.40 26.66
N LEU A 128 5.47 -15.93 27.69
CA LEU A 128 6.12 -16.65 28.80
C LEU A 128 5.96 -18.16 28.76
N TYR A 129 4.94 -18.72 28.08
CA TYR A 129 4.74 -20.16 28.05
C TYR A 129 5.76 -20.85 27.14
N ARG A 130 6.14 -22.10 27.47
CA ARG A 130 7.14 -22.86 26.70
C ARG A 130 6.65 -23.07 25.27
N LYS A 131 7.41 -22.54 24.31
CA LYS A 131 7.21 -22.81 22.89
C LYS A 131 7.66 -24.24 22.58
N SER A 132 6.85 -24.98 21.82
CA SER A 132 7.30 -26.26 21.25
C SER A 132 8.27 -25.98 20.11
N GLU A 133 9.35 -26.76 20.01
CA GLU A 133 10.35 -26.61 18.94
C GLU A 133 9.76 -26.93 17.55
N ASP A 134 8.75 -27.80 17.49
CA ASP A 134 8.10 -28.23 16.25
C ASP A 134 7.04 -27.25 15.70
N ARG A 135 6.63 -26.22 16.47
CA ARG A 135 5.47 -25.39 16.12
C ARG A 135 5.84 -24.31 15.10
N LYS A 136 5.20 -24.32 13.93
CA LYS A 136 5.49 -23.33 12.88
C LYS A 136 4.71 -22.03 13.09
N ILE A 137 5.26 -20.95 12.52
CA ILE A 137 4.65 -19.62 12.51
C ILE A 137 3.35 -19.61 11.67
N GLU A 138 3.28 -20.42 10.61
CA GLU A 138 2.09 -20.58 9.75
C GLU A 138 0.91 -21.28 10.44
N ASP A 139 1.13 -22.01 11.52
CA ASP A 139 0.03 -22.62 12.29
C ASP A 139 -0.62 -21.54 13.16
N ILE A 140 0.19 -20.67 13.79
CA ILE A 140 -0.27 -19.67 14.77
C ILE A 140 -0.94 -18.45 14.10
N LEU A 141 -0.33 -17.86 13.06
CA LEU A 141 -0.69 -16.52 12.55
C LEU A 141 -1.94 -16.51 11.64
N ASN A 142 -3.10 -16.99 12.08
CA ASN A 142 -4.33 -17.00 11.28
C ASN A 142 -5.13 -15.68 11.37
N GLY A 143 -6.21 -15.53 10.59
CA GLY A 143 -7.05 -14.34 10.60
C GLY A 143 -7.79 -14.09 11.93
N GLY A 144 -7.83 -15.10 12.82
CA GLY A 144 -8.40 -14.97 14.16
C GLY A 144 -7.68 -13.95 15.04
N TRP A 145 -6.43 -13.57 14.75
CA TRP A 145 -5.71 -12.55 15.53
C TRP A 145 -6.40 -11.18 15.54
N PHE A 146 -7.21 -10.89 14.51
CA PHE A 146 -8.03 -9.68 14.48
C PHE A 146 -9.15 -9.66 15.53
N PHE A 147 -9.49 -10.79 16.17
CA PHE A 147 -10.40 -10.77 17.31
C PHE A 147 -9.85 -10.00 18.51
N VAL A 148 -8.52 -9.92 18.69
CA VAL A 148 -7.88 -9.08 19.72
C VAL A 148 -8.21 -7.60 19.49
N THR A 149 -8.11 -7.13 18.23
CA THR A 149 -8.58 -5.79 17.84
C THR A 149 -10.09 -5.65 18.02
N ILE A 150 -10.89 -6.59 17.51
CA ILE A 150 -12.36 -6.50 17.51
C ILE A 150 -12.93 -6.46 18.94
N GLY A 151 -12.44 -7.29 19.85
CA GLY A 151 -12.84 -7.28 21.26
C GLY A 151 -12.46 -5.98 21.98
N THR A 152 -11.27 -5.44 21.70
CA THR A 152 -10.82 -4.14 22.23
C THR A 152 -11.71 -3.00 21.70
N GLN A 153 -12.00 -2.99 20.40
CA GLN A 153 -12.85 -1.97 19.75
C GLN A 153 -14.32 -2.07 20.21
N PHE A 154 -14.86 -3.27 20.43
CA PHE A 154 -16.20 -3.41 21.03
C PHE A 154 -16.25 -2.93 22.49
N THR A 155 -15.20 -3.15 23.28
CA THR A 155 -15.09 -2.64 24.66
C THR A 155 -15.05 -1.10 24.65
N ALA A 156 -14.34 -0.50 23.69
CA ALA A 156 -14.39 0.94 23.44
C ALA A 156 -15.81 1.40 23.05
N LEU A 157 -16.49 0.68 22.15
CA LEU A 157 -17.84 1.02 21.69
C LEU A 157 -18.89 1.00 22.81
N LEU A 158 -18.82 0.04 23.72
CA LEU A 158 -19.70 -0.01 24.89
C LEU A 158 -19.34 1.09 25.91
N SER A 159 -18.06 1.45 26.03
CA SER A 159 -17.62 2.57 26.88
C SER A 159 -18.20 3.91 26.39
N ILE A 160 -18.23 4.14 25.06
CA ILE A 160 -18.92 5.29 24.44
C ILE A 160 -20.41 5.27 24.79
N GLU A 161 -21.06 4.11 24.61
CA GLU A 161 -22.50 3.98 24.88
C GLU A 161 -22.86 4.36 26.33
N VAL A 162 -22.10 3.86 27.30
CA VAL A 162 -22.25 4.17 28.74
C VAL A 162 -21.93 5.64 29.04
N ALA A 163 -20.89 6.22 28.41
CA ALA A 163 -20.55 7.63 28.62
C ALA A 163 -21.70 8.59 28.25
N GLY A 164 -22.60 8.21 27.35
CA GLY A 164 -23.77 9.00 26.98
C GLY A 164 -24.89 9.01 28.02
N GLN A 165 -24.78 8.22 29.09
CA GLN A 165 -25.84 7.97 30.07
C GLN A 165 -25.45 8.37 31.50
N VAL A 166 -24.14 8.44 31.78
CA VAL A 166 -23.61 8.76 33.11
C VAL A 166 -23.48 10.27 33.30
N ILE A 167 -24.05 10.77 34.41
CA ILE A 167 -23.88 12.16 34.85
C ILE A 167 -22.56 12.29 35.62
N GLY A 168 -21.72 13.27 35.27
CA GLY A 168 -20.52 13.67 36.01
C GLY A 168 -19.20 13.04 35.56
N ASN A 169 -19.18 11.75 35.19
CA ASN A 169 -17.93 11.03 34.84
C ASN A 169 -17.68 10.91 33.31
N THR A 170 -18.46 11.59 32.47
CA THR A 170 -18.44 11.45 31.00
C THR A 170 -17.06 11.62 30.38
N LEU A 171 -16.29 12.64 30.79
CA LEU A 171 -14.95 12.92 30.24
C LEU A 171 -13.95 11.79 30.50
N PHE A 172 -13.98 11.18 31.69
CA PHE A 172 -13.12 10.04 32.02
C PHE A 172 -13.43 8.83 31.13
N ILE A 173 -14.72 8.53 30.93
CA ILE A 173 -15.15 7.39 30.12
C ILE A 173 -14.88 7.65 28.63
N GLN A 174 -15.05 8.89 28.14
CA GLN A 174 -14.66 9.28 26.77
C GLN A 174 -13.15 9.11 26.55
N PHE A 175 -12.31 9.57 27.49
CA PHE A 175 -10.85 9.41 27.41
C PHE A 175 -10.45 7.92 27.43
N PHE A 176 -11.05 7.12 28.31
CA PHE A 176 -10.86 5.66 28.36
C PHE A 176 -11.27 4.99 27.03
N SER A 177 -12.40 5.40 26.45
CA SER A 177 -12.89 4.92 25.16
C SER A 177 -11.92 5.27 24.01
N PHE A 178 -11.39 6.50 24.00
CA PHE A 178 -10.38 6.94 23.04
C PHE A 178 -9.06 6.18 23.20
N ALA A 179 -8.64 5.88 24.44
CA ALA A 179 -7.45 5.07 24.71
C ALA A 179 -7.62 3.63 24.20
N LEU A 180 -8.74 2.96 24.50
CA LEU A 180 -9.04 1.62 23.98
C LEU A 180 -9.13 1.60 22.45
N TRP A 181 -9.79 2.60 21.84
CA TRP A 181 -9.86 2.74 20.38
C TRP A 181 -8.47 2.89 19.76
N SER A 182 -7.60 3.68 20.38
CA SER A 182 -6.20 3.85 19.95
C SER A 182 -5.43 2.54 20.03
N VAL A 183 -5.54 1.81 21.16
CA VAL A 183 -4.92 0.48 21.34
C VAL A 183 -5.42 -0.52 20.28
N GLY A 184 -6.72 -0.60 20.05
CA GLY A 184 -7.30 -1.47 19.02
C GLY A 184 -6.80 -1.14 17.61
N THR A 185 -6.62 0.15 17.32
CA THR A 185 -6.09 0.68 16.06
C THR A 185 -4.61 0.32 15.86
N PHE A 186 -3.77 0.47 16.89
CA PHE A 186 -2.37 0.05 16.82
C PHE A 186 -2.22 -1.47 16.69
N LEU A 187 -3.04 -2.25 17.42
CA LEU A 187 -3.10 -3.70 17.29
C LEU A 187 -3.48 -4.12 15.86
N TYR A 188 -4.40 -3.41 15.20
CA TYR A 188 -4.73 -3.68 13.80
C TYR A 188 -3.51 -3.58 12.89
N LEU A 189 -2.72 -2.49 12.99
CA LEU A 189 -1.51 -2.31 12.18
C LEU A 189 -0.46 -3.42 12.44
N ILE A 190 -0.30 -3.85 13.69
CA ILE A 190 0.61 -4.92 14.08
C ILE A 190 0.16 -6.26 13.45
N PHE A 191 -1.10 -6.65 13.66
CA PHE A 191 -1.62 -7.91 13.10
C PHE A 191 -1.69 -7.88 11.57
N MET A 192 -1.96 -6.73 10.94
CA MET A 192 -1.89 -6.59 9.48
C MET A 192 -0.48 -6.80 8.94
N THR A 193 0.54 -6.31 9.64
CA THR A 193 1.94 -6.54 9.28
C THR A 193 2.31 -8.03 9.38
N PHE A 194 1.93 -8.70 10.48
CA PHE A 194 2.12 -10.15 10.62
C PHE A 194 1.31 -10.97 9.60
N MET A 195 0.12 -10.50 9.24
CA MET A 195 -0.75 -11.14 8.26
C MET A 195 -0.14 -11.12 6.85
N ILE A 196 0.40 -9.98 6.44
CA ILE A 196 1.08 -9.87 5.14
C ILE A 196 2.42 -10.63 5.19
N CYS A 197 3.14 -10.64 6.32
CA CYS A 197 4.30 -11.50 6.51
C CYS A 197 3.96 -12.99 6.30
N ARG A 198 2.85 -13.47 6.88
CA ARG A 198 2.33 -14.81 6.64
C ARG A 198 2.11 -15.05 5.15
N PHE A 199 1.28 -14.21 4.52
CA PHE A 199 0.93 -14.37 3.11
C PHE A 199 2.14 -14.28 2.18
N LEU A 200 3.26 -13.67 2.59
CA LEU A 200 4.49 -13.63 1.80
C LEU A 200 5.33 -14.88 1.94
N PHE A 201 5.61 -15.35 3.15
CA PHE A 201 6.59 -16.43 3.35
C PHE A 201 5.98 -17.83 3.39
N TYR A 202 4.71 -17.97 3.80
CA TYR A 202 4.10 -19.28 4.06
C TYR A 202 3.01 -19.62 3.02
N PRO A 203 3.00 -20.82 2.42
CA PRO A 203 2.05 -21.17 1.37
C PRO A 203 0.63 -21.26 1.91
N VAL A 204 -0.34 -20.72 1.16
CA VAL A 204 -1.76 -20.98 1.41
C VAL A 204 -2.09 -22.37 0.85
N THR A 205 -2.07 -23.38 1.73
CA THR A 205 -2.41 -24.77 1.39
C THR A 205 -3.91 -24.93 1.09
N HIS A 206 -4.29 -26.02 0.43
CA HIS A 206 -5.71 -26.32 0.16
C HIS A 206 -6.53 -26.41 1.45
N ASP A 207 -5.98 -27.00 2.50
CA ASP A 207 -6.64 -27.17 3.80
C ASP A 207 -6.72 -25.89 4.65
N THR A 208 -6.14 -24.77 4.20
CA THR A 208 -6.18 -23.50 4.94
C THR A 208 -7.62 -22.98 5.06
N GLU A 209 -8.07 -22.67 6.28
CA GLU A 209 -9.39 -22.08 6.51
C GLU A 209 -9.38 -20.57 6.17
N LEU A 210 -10.04 -20.19 5.07
CA LEU A 210 -9.99 -18.83 4.54
C LEU A 210 -11.01 -17.84 5.16
N SER A 211 -11.99 -18.36 5.89
CA SER A 211 -12.98 -17.61 6.66
C SER A 211 -12.37 -16.56 7.58
N SER A 212 -11.36 -16.95 8.36
CA SER A 212 -10.78 -16.11 9.41
C SER A 212 -10.18 -14.81 8.87
N TYR A 213 -9.66 -14.79 7.63
CA TYR A 213 -9.07 -13.60 7.02
C TYR A 213 -10.11 -12.51 6.66
N TRP A 214 -11.41 -12.81 6.67
CA TRP A 214 -12.46 -11.79 6.58
C TRP A 214 -12.48 -10.86 7.80
N MET A 215 -11.88 -11.26 8.92
CA MET A 215 -11.64 -10.37 10.06
C MET A 215 -10.66 -9.22 9.76
N ASN A 216 -9.86 -9.28 8.68
CA ASN A 216 -9.10 -8.13 8.18
C ASN A 216 -10.04 -6.94 7.89
N ILE A 217 -11.20 -7.23 7.27
CA ILE A 217 -12.25 -6.25 6.95
C ILE A 217 -13.05 -5.90 8.21
N GLY A 218 -13.43 -6.91 9.01
CA GLY A 218 -14.20 -6.72 10.24
C GLY A 218 -13.50 -5.79 11.25
N ALA A 219 -12.19 -5.97 11.46
CA ALA A 219 -11.40 -5.15 12.39
C ALA A 219 -11.23 -3.69 11.91
N ALA A 220 -11.06 -3.47 10.60
CA ALA A 220 -11.07 -2.13 10.03
C ALA A 220 -12.45 -1.47 10.18
N ALA A 221 -13.53 -2.21 9.92
CA ALA A 221 -14.90 -1.71 10.02
C ALA A 221 -15.33 -1.33 11.44
N ILE A 222 -15.02 -2.14 12.46
CA ILE A 222 -15.32 -1.76 13.85
C ILE A 222 -14.47 -0.54 14.29
N THR A 223 -13.24 -0.40 13.79
CA THR A 223 -12.41 0.80 14.02
C THR A 223 -13.05 2.07 13.43
N THR A 224 -13.71 1.97 12.26
CA THR A 224 -14.58 3.03 11.71
C THR A 224 -15.81 3.30 12.58
N ILE A 225 -16.52 2.26 13.04
CA ILE A 225 -17.71 2.43 13.89
C ILE A 225 -17.35 3.18 15.18
N VAL A 226 -16.26 2.80 15.84
CA VAL A 226 -15.83 3.37 17.13
C VAL A 226 -15.37 4.82 16.97
N SER A 227 -14.57 5.14 15.95
CA SER A 227 -14.15 6.52 15.67
C SER A 227 -15.34 7.43 15.32
N ALA A 228 -16.29 6.94 14.52
CA ALA A 228 -17.53 7.65 14.21
C ALA A 228 -18.44 7.85 15.44
N ALA A 229 -18.51 6.85 16.33
CA ALA A 229 -19.28 6.95 17.57
C ALA A 229 -18.63 7.92 18.59
N LEU A 230 -17.31 7.87 18.75
CA LEU A 230 -16.54 8.85 19.54
C LEU A 230 -16.78 10.27 19.00
N TYR A 231 -16.67 10.45 17.68
CA TYR A 231 -16.89 11.73 17.02
C TYR A 231 -18.25 12.32 17.42
N ARG A 232 -19.35 11.58 17.19
CA ARG A 232 -20.70 12.10 17.50
C ARG A 232 -20.89 12.35 18.99
N GLN A 233 -20.38 11.48 19.86
CA GLN A 233 -20.49 11.68 21.30
C GLN A 233 -19.76 12.94 21.77
N VAL A 234 -18.51 13.14 21.35
CA VAL A 234 -17.74 14.33 21.71
C VAL A 234 -18.36 15.59 21.10
N GLN A 235 -18.88 15.52 19.87
CA GLN A 235 -19.62 16.62 19.24
C GLN A 235 -20.89 17.01 20.02
N MET A 236 -21.65 16.04 20.54
CA MET A 236 -22.85 16.31 21.34
C MET A 236 -22.53 16.80 22.77
N THR A 237 -21.44 16.31 23.38
CA THR A 237 -21.11 16.60 24.78
C THR A 237 -20.27 17.88 24.93
N GLY A 238 -19.46 18.22 23.93
CA GLY A 238 -18.42 19.24 24.03
C GLY A 238 -17.27 18.83 24.96
N GLY A 239 -16.51 19.83 25.43
CA GLY A 239 -15.42 19.65 26.39
C GLY A 239 -14.03 19.46 25.77
N ALA A 240 -13.10 18.93 26.57
CA ALA A 240 -11.66 18.93 26.26
C ALA A 240 -11.22 18.07 25.05
N LEU A 241 -12.12 17.27 24.47
CA LEU A 241 -11.84 16.42 23.30
C LEU A 241 -12.38 17.01 21.98
N VAL A 242 -12.97 18.20 21.98
CA VAL A 242 -13.52 18.81 20.75
C VAL A 242 -12.45 18.99 19.66
N ASP A 243 -11.22 19.31 20.03
CA ASP A 243 -10.12 19.52 19.07
C ASP A 243 -9.68 18.23 18.34
N ILE A 244 -10.02 17.04 18.84
CA ILE A 244 -9.72 15.76 18.15
C ILE A 244 -10.82 15.32 17.17
N LEU A 245 -11.93 16.06 17.04
CA LEU A 245 -13.02 15.74 16.12
C LEU A 245 -12.56 15.60 14.64
N PRO A 246 -11.75 16.51 14.06
CA PRO A 246 -11.19 16.34 12.71
C PRO A 246 -10.42 15.03 12.54
N PHE A 247 -9.64 14.64 13.56
CA PHE A 247 -8.84 13.44 13.54
C PHE A 247 -9.72 12.18 13.57
N LEU A 248 -10.73 12.13 14.46
CA LEU A 248 -11.68 11.02 14.52
C LEU A 248 -12.47 10.87 13.21
N LYS A 249 -12.96 11.98 12.63
CA LYS A 249 -13.71 11.97 11.37
C LYS A 249 -12.83 11.46 10.22
N GLY A 250 -11.60 11.96 10.08
CA GLY A 250 -10.65 11.52 9.06
C GLY A 250 -10.22 10.06 9.22
N PHE A 251 -9.95 9.64 10.45
CA PHE A 251 -9.54 8.26 10.74
C PHE A 251 -10.68 7.24 10.50
N SER A 252 -11.94 7.65 10.69
CA SER A 252 -13.10 6.80 10.40
C SER A 252 -13.18 6.43 8.92
N LEU A 253 -12.96 7.40 8.03
CA LEU A 253 -12.95 7.21 6.58
C LEU A 253 -11.68 6.45 6.13
N LEU A 254 -10.51 6.77 6.71
CA LEU A 254 -9.26 6.06 6.45
C LEU A 254 -9.38 4.56 6.77
N SER A 255 -9.94 4.22 7.93
CA SER A 255 -10.15 2.82 8.34
C SER A 255 -11.12 2.09 7.41
N TRP A 256 -12.18 2.78 6.96
CA TRP A 256 -13.16 2.22 6.04
C TRP A 256 -12.54 1.90 4.66
N SER A 257 -11.71 2.81 4.14
CA SER A 257 -11.01 2.61 2.86
C SER A 257 -10.02 1.44 2.91
N ILE A 258 -9.34 1.22 4.05
CA ILE A 258 -8.48 0.05 4.25
C ILE A 258 -9.30 -1.25 4.23
N GLY A 259 -10.46 -1.28 4.91
CA GLY A 259 -11.35 -2.43 4.90
C GLY A 259 -11.90 -2.74 3.49
N LEU A 260 -12.26 -1.70 2.73
CA LEU A 260 -12.74 -1.83 1.35
C LEU A 260 -11.68 -2.45 0.42
N TRP A 261 -10.41 -2.09 0.60
CA TRP A 261 -9.30 -2.57 -0.23
C TRP A 261 -9.06 -4.09 -0.14
N TRP A 262 -9.33 -4.71 1.03
CA TRP A 262 -9.21 -6.15 1.20
C TRP A 262 -10.31 -6.95 0.49
N LEU A 263 -11.48 -6.36 0.26
CA LEU A 263 -12.68 -7.07 -0.21
C LEU A 263 -12.46 -7.83 -1.54
N PRO A 264 -11.89 -7.23 -2.62
CA PRO A 264 -11.72 -7.96 -3.89
C PRO A 264 -10.74 -9.12 -3.78
N LEU A 265 -9.66 -8.96 -2.99
CA LEU A 265 -8.68 -10.01 -2.79
C LEU A 265 -9.26 -11.21 -2.01
N LEU A 266 -10.04 -10.96 -0.95
CA LEU A 266 -10.72 -12.03 -0.22
C LEU A 266 -11.76 -12.76 -1.08
N ILE A 267 -12.46 -12.05 -1.98
CA ILE A 267 -13.36 -12.66 -2.96
C ILE A 267 -12.58 -13.56 -3.94
N ILE A 268 -11.44 -13.10 -4.47
CA ILE A 268 -10.56 -13.92 -5.33
C ILE A 268 -10.09 -15.19 -4.59
N LEU A 269 -9.69 -15.06 -3.32
CA LEU A 269 -9.26 -16.18 -2.48
C LEU A 269 -10.40 -17.20 -2.25
N ALA A 270 -11.61 -16.72 -1.95
CA ALA A 270 -12.78 -17.56 -1.76
C ALA A 270 -13.20 -18.30 -3.05
N ILE A 271 -13.24 -17.59 -4.19
CA ILE A 271 -13.54 -18.19 -5.50
C ILE A 271 -12.48 -19.25 -5.87
N ARG A 272 -11.19 -18.95 -5.70
CA ARG A 272 -10.11 -19.90 -5.98
C ARG A 272 -10.21 -21.15 -5.12
N LYS A 273 -10.51 -21.01 -3.83
CA LYS A 273 -10.73 -22.16 -2.93
C LYS A 273 -11.89 -23.02 -3.42
N GLN A 274 -13.04 -22.41 -3.73
CA GLN A 274 -14.22 -23.12 -4.22
C GLN A 274 -13.97 -23.87 -5.54
N ILE A 275 -13.19 -23.29 -6.46
CA ILE A 275 -12.77 -23.94 -7.72
C ILE A 275 -11.86 -25.15 -7.43
N ASN A 276 -10.88 -24.98 -6.53
CA ASN A 276 -9.93 -26.04 -6.17
C ASN A 276 -10.58 -27.21 -5.40
N GLU A 277 -11.61 -26.94 -4.60
CA GLU A 277 -12.38 -27.96 -3.85
C GLU A 277 -13.50 -28.62 -4.69
N GLY A 278 -13.49 -28.42 -6.02
CA GLY A 278 -14.45 -29.07 -6.93
C GLY A 278 -15.91 -28.65 -6.67
N LEU A 279 -16.13 -27.42 -6.20
CA LEU A 279 -17.42 -26.87 -5.75
C LEU A 279 -18.06 -27.58 -4.54
N ALA A 280 -17.36 -28.46 -3.83
CA ALA A 280 -17.87 -29.11 -2.63
C ALA A 280 -17.96 -28.13 -1.44
N ILE A 281 -19.15 -27.65 -1.11
CA ILE A 281 -19.38 -26.77 0.04
C ILE A 281 -19.38 -27.61 1.33
N THR A 282 -18.37 -27.45 2.17
CA THR A 282 -18.28 -28.09 3.49
C THR A 282 -18.64 -27.09 4.60
N PHE A 283 -19.37 -27.53 5.64
CA PHE A 283 -19.74 -26.65 6.74
C PHE A 283 -18.53 -26.35 7.63
N THR A 284 -18.29 -25.06 7.89
CA THR A 284 -17.33 -24.58 8.90
C THR A 284 -17.98 -23.46 9.72
N VAL A 285 -17.60 -23.34 10.99
CA VAL A 285 -18.06 -22.22 11.85
C VAL A 285 -17.61 -20.86 11.27
N GLY A 286 -16.54 -20.86 10.49
CA GLY A 286 -15.99 -19.69 9.81
C GLY A 286 -16.94 -18.93 8.87
N TYR A 287 -18.06 -19.52 8.40
CA TYR A 287 -19.08 -18.73 7.70
C TYR A 287 -19.63 -17.58 8.55
N TRP A 288 -19.71 -17.75 9.86
CA TRP A 288 -20.12 -16.70 10.79
C TRP A 288 -19.10 -15.57 10.93
N GLU A 289 -17.82 -15.83 10.67
CA GLU A 289 -16.78 -14.79 10.57
C GLU A 289 -17.05 -13.91 9.35
N ILE A 290 -17.45 -14.49 8.21
CA ILE A 290 -17.83 -13.73 7.00
C ILE A 290 -19.08 -12.88 7.24
N VAL A 291 -20.12 -13.45 7.88
CA VAL A 291 -21.34 -12.71 8.26
C VAL A 291 -20.99 -11.51 9.15
N LEU A 292 -20.17 -11.74 10.19
CA LEU A 292 -19.72 -10.70 11.11
C LEU A 292 -18.94 -9.59 10.38
N ALA A 293 -18.01 -9.95 9.48
CA ALA A 293 -17.20 -8.99 8.73
C ALA A 293 -18.07 -8.06 7.88
N ILE A 294 -19.03 -8.62 7.13
CA ILE A 294 -19.93 -7.85 6.27
C ILE A 294 -20.95 -7.05 7.10
N GLY A 295 -21.48 -7.61 8.19
CA GLY A 295 -22.37 -6.89 9.11
C GLY A 295 -21.69 -5.68 9.76
N LEU A 296 -20.42 -5.83 10.18
CA LEU A 296 -19.58 -4.73 10.65
C LEU A 296 -19.33 -3.71 9.53
N PHE A 297 -19.00 -4.14 8.30
CA PHE A 297 -18.72 -3.21 7.20
C PHE A 297 -19.97 -2.42 6.76
N ALA A 298 -21.15 -3.07 6.75
CA ALA A 298 -22.43 -2.41 6.50
C ALA A 298 -22.74 -1.36 7.58
N ALA A 299 -22.58 -1.71 8.86
CA ALA A 299 -22.79 -0.78 9.96
C ALA A 299 -21.76 0.36 9.99
N GLY A 300 -20.49 0.09 9.69
CA GLY A 300 -19.45 1.11 9.54
C GLY A 300 -19.76 2.10 8.42
N THR A 301 -20.14 1.60 7.25
CA THR A 301 -20.58 2.45 6.13
C THR A 301 -21.82 3.27 6.49
N LYS A 302 -22.77 2.70 7.25
CA LYS A 302 -23.94 3.42 7.80
C LYS A 302 -23.56 4.49 8.83
N GLN A 303 -22.50 4.31 9.61
CA GLN A 303 -21.99 5.39 10.46
C GLN A 303 -21.40 6.53 9.64
N LEU A 304 -20.72 6.25 8.52
CA LEU A 304 -20.21 7.29 7.63
C LEU A 304 -21.33 8.14 7.00
N THR A 305 -22.52 7.58 6.73
CA THR A 305 -23.64 8.40 6.20
C THR A 305 -23.99 9.52 7.17
N GLY A 306 -24.07 9.24 8.48
CA GLY A 306 -24.32 10.27 9.50
C GLY A 306 -23.08 11.06 9.94
N LEU A 307 -22.00 11.06 9.16
CA LEU A 307 -20.85 11.97 9.32
C LEU A 307 -20.68 12.90 8.12
N PHE A 308 -21.09 12.46 6.93
CA PHE A 308 -20.87 13.18 5.67
C PHE A 308 -22.16 13.51 4.90
N ASP A 309 -23.29 12.89 5.26
CA ASP A 309 -24.65 13.07 4.72
C ASP A 309 -24.81 12.91 3.20
N GLU A 310 -24.04 11.99 2.61
CA GLU A 310 -23.98 11.79 1.16
C GLU A 310 -24.77 10.56 0.65
N TYR A 311 -25.54 10.77 -0.43
CA TYR A 311 -26.44 9.76 -1.01
C TYR A 311 -25.71 8.52 -1.57
N PHE A 312 -24.49 8.70 -2.10
CA PHE A 312 -23.72 7.55 -2.59
C PHE A 312 -23.25 6.66 -1.42
N ILE A 313 -22.88 7.24 -0.27
CA ILE A 313 -22.47 6.48 0.92
C ILE A 313 -23.65 5.66 1.46
N SER A 314 -24.85 6.23 1.50
CA SER A 314 -26.05 5.51 1.96
C SER A 314 -26.45 4.38 1.01
N THR A 315 -26.25 4.58 -0.30
CA THR A 315 -26.40 3.54 -1.33
C THR A 315 -25.40 2.40 -1.14
N PHE A 316 -24.11 2.69 -0.93
CA PHE A 316 -23.09 1.67 -0.62
C PHE A 316 -23.44 0.92 0.67
N ALA A 317 -23.85 1.63 1.73
CA ALA A 317 -24.24 1.03 3.00
C ALA A 317 -25.39 0.02 2.83
N LEU A 318 -26.42 0.38 2.04
CA LEU A 318 -27.55 -0.50 1.73
C LEU A 318 -27.10 -1.78 1.02
N TYR A 319 -26.24 -1.70 0.00
CA TYR A 319 -25.73 -2.89 -0.69
C TYR A 319 -24.95 -3.84 0.25
N PHE A 320 -24.10 -3.31 1.13
CA PHE A 320 -23.43 -4.13 2.14
C PHE A 320 -24.42 -4.75 3.14
N SER A 321 -25.49 -4.05 3.51
CA SER A 321 -26.53 -4.61 4.39
C SER A 321 -27.30 -5.74 3.72
N ILE A 322 -27.63 -5.62 2.42
CA ILE A 322 -28.30 -6.68 1.65
C ILE A 322 -27.37 -7.89 1.50
N ALA A 323 -26.09 -7.69 1.19
CA ALA A 323 -25.10 -8.75 1.12
C ALA A 323 -24.95 -9.47 2.48
N GLY A 324 -24.87 -8.71 3.58
CA GLY A 324 -24.81 -9.26 4.94
C GLY A 324 -26.03 -10.10 5.30
N ALA A 325 -27.24 -9.65 4.93
CA ALA A 325 -28.47 -10.41 5.13
C ALA A 325 -28.51 -11.70 4.29
N ALA A 326 -28.08 -11.66 3.02
CA ALA A 326 -28.00 -12.84 2.18
C ALA A 326 -27.01 -13.90 2.72
N ILE A 327 -25.82 -13.47 3.14
CA ILE A 327 -24.80 -14.35 3.73
C ILE A 327 -25.26 -14.87 5.11
N TYR A 328 -25.95 -14.05 5.91
CA TYR A 328 -26.57 -14.49 7.18
C TYR A 328 -27.60 -15.60 6.95
N CYS A 329 -28.51 -15.43 5.98
CA CYS A 329 -29.51 -16.45 5.63
C CYS A 329 -28.84 -17.74 5.15
N PHE A 330 -27.82 -17.64 4.31
CA PHE A 330 -27.03 -18.79 3.86
C PHE A 330 -26.34 -19.51 5.04
N ALA A 331 -25.60 -18.79 5.88
CA ALA A 331 -24.90 -19.37 7.02
C ALA A 331 -25.86 -20.00 8.04
N SER A 332 -27.02 -19.36 8.28
CA SER A 332 -28.06 -19.88 9.17
C SER A 332 -28.68 -21.18 8.63
N ALA A 333 -29.09 -21.18 7.36
CA ALA A 333 -29.67 -22.37 6.71
C ALA A 333 -28.65 -23.52 6.65
N PHE A 334 -27.39 -23.23 6.35
CA PHE A 334 -26.33 -24.23 6.27
C PHE A 334 -25.92 -24.77 7.65
N THR A 335 -25.92 -23.93 8.69
CA THR A 335 -25.75 -24.37 10.09
C THR A 335 -26.89 -25.30 10.50
N LEU A 336 -28.15 -24.93 10.23
CA LEU A 336 -29.31 -25.77 10.54
C LEU A 336 -29.27 -27.10 9.78
N ALA A 337 -28.97 -27.08 8.48
CA ALA A 337 -28.82 -28.29 7.68
C ALA A 337 -27.71 -29.20 8.22
N HIS A 338 -26.55 -28.65 8.59
CA HIS A 338 -25.46 -29.42 9.17
C HIS A 338 -25.82 -30.05 10.54
N LEU A 339 -26.54 -29.30 11.39
CA LEU A 339 -27.03 -29.82 12.68
C LEU A 339 -28.11 -30.90 12.54
N ILE A 340 -28.91 -30.86 11.47
CA ILE A 340 -29.96 -31.85 11.17
C ILE A 340 -29.39 -33.12 10.50
N VAL A 341 -28.32 -33.00 9.69
CA VAL A 341 -27.84 -34.07 8.80
C VAL A 341 -26.57 -34.75 9.34
N ILE A 342 -26.57 -35.19 10.61
CA ILE A 342 -25.51 -36.07 11.13
C ILE A 342 -25.86 -37.54 10.78
N PRO A 343 -25.29 -38.08 9.69
CA PRO A 343 -24.57 -39.35 9.83
C PRO A 343 -23.33 -39.52 8.92
N VAL A 344 -22.18 -39.82 9.55
CA VAL A 344 -21.36 -41.02 9.31
C VAL A 344 -21.17 -41.49 7.83
N TRP A 345 -19.99 -41.14 7.27
CA TRP A 345 -19.25 -41.74 6.13
C TRP A 345 -19.76 -41.59 4.67
N LYS A 346 -18.88 -41.07 3.79
CA LYS A 346 -18.29 -41.92 2.72
C LYS A 346 -16.98 -41.43 2.10
N THR A 347 -16.23 -42.41 1.61
CA THR A 347 -14.98 -42.37 0.83
C THR A 347 -15.20 -43.19 -0.48
N ILE A 348 -14.31 -43.30 -1.48
CA ILE A 348 -12.86 -43.00 -1.55
C ILE A 348 -12.56 -42.10 -2.81
N PRO A 349 -11.59 -42.28 -3.74
CA PRO A 349 -11.17 -41.19 -4.67
C PRO A 349 -11.48 -41.48 -6.16
N LEU A 350 -10.96 -40.65 -7.08
CA LEU A 350 -10.48 -41.07 -8.41
C LEU A 350 -9.43 -40.08 -8.96
N GLN A 351 -8.47 -40.57 -9.76
CA GLN A 351 -7.23 -39.87 -10.13
C GLN A 351 -7.21 -39.34 -11.57
N ALA A 352 -6.39 -38.30 -11.77
CA ALA A 352 -5.51 -38.02 -12.91
C ALA A 352 -6.05 -38.00 -14.36
N LEU A 353 -5.78 -36.88 -15.04
CA LEU A 353 -5.01 -36.93 -16.30
C LEU A 353 -4.31 -35.58 -16.60
N SER A 354 -2.99 -35.64 -16.77
CA SER A 354 -2.15 -34.51 -17.18
C SER A 354 -1.99 -34.47 -18.71
N ILE A 355 -2.04 -33.29 -19.33
CA ILE A 355 -1.69 -33.11 -20.75
C ILE A 355 -0.47 -32.18 -20.86
N LYS A 356 0.63 -32.72 -21.40
CA LYS A 356 1.82 -31.96 -21.81
C LYS A 356 1.68 -31.53 -23.27
N TRP A 357 2.18 -30.35 -23.61
CA TRP A 357 2.51 -29.93 -24.98
C TRP A 357 3.95 -29.44 -25.02
N TYR A 358 4.70 -29.74 -26.09
CA TYR A 358 6.11 -29.37 -26.21
C TYR A 358 6.61 -29.40 -27.67
N TRP A 359 7.37 -28.36 -28.05
CA TRP A 359 8.20 -28.21 -29.27
C TRP A 359 7.44 -28.12 -30.62
N LEU A 360 7.89 -27.44 -31.69
CA LEU A 360 9.12 -26.69 -32.06
C LEU A 360 8.69 -25.35 -32.73
N SER A 361 9.49 -24.29 -32.88
CA SER A 361 10.77 -24.28 -33.61
C SER A 361 11.69 -23.06 -33.27
N ARG A 362 12.96 -23.16 -33.68
CA ARG A 362 13.99 -22.12 -33.55
C ARG A 362 14.29 -21.45 -34.90
N GLY A 363 14.78 -20.21 -34.83
CA GLY A 363 15.36 -19.47 -35.96
C GLY A 363 14.42 -18.37 -36.44
N THR A 364 14.71 -17.08 -36.32
CA THR A 364 16.02 -16.39 -36.12
C THR A 364 15.75 -15.08 -35.33
N ILE A 365 16.80 -14.38 -34.85
CA ILE A 365 16.94 -12.91 -34.64
C ILE A 365 17.81 -12.63 -33.38
N ASN A 366 19.13 -12.60 -33.56
CA ASN A 366 20.11 -12.32 -32.49
C ASN A 366 20.27 -10.83 -32.13
N ILE A 367 19.31 -9.96 -32.48
CA ILE A 367 19.38 -8.51 -32.24
C ILE A 367 18.11 -7.97 -31.56
N LEU A 368 16.92 -8.29 -32.08
CA LEU A 368 15.65 -7.92 -31.45
C LEU A 368 15.47 -8.60 -30.09
N GLN A 369 15.92 -9.87 -29.93
CA GLN A 369 15.94 -10.53 -28.63
C GLN A 369 16.76 -9.74 -27.60
N LEU A 370 17.99 -9.34 -27.94
CA LEU A 370 18.87 -8.61 -27.00
C LEU A 370 18.26 -7.26 -26.57
N ALA A 371 17.56 -6.58 -27.48
CA ALA A 371 16.82 -5.36 -27.17
C ALA A 371 15.56 -5.63 -26.30
N SER A 372 14.79 -6.67 -26.61
CA SER A 372 13.58 -7.03 -25.85
C SER A 372 13.88 -7.59 -24.45
N TYR A 373 15.07 -8.16 -24.21
CA TYR A 373 15.51 -8.57 -22.87
C TYR A 373 16.11 -7.43 -22.04
N SER A 374 16.60 -6.35 -22.66
CA SER A 374 17.14 -5.19 -21.92
C SER A 374 16.07 -4.23 -21.42
N VAL A 375 14.86 -4.30 -21.99
CA VAL A 375 13.69 -3.52 -21.58
C VAL A 375 12.76 -4.37 -20.69
N ASN A 376 12.39 -3.79 -19.55
CA ASN A 376 11.51 -4.37 -18.52
C ASN A 376 10.63 -3.26 -17.91
N THR A 377 9.70 -3.64 -17.04
CA THR A 377 8.78 -2.69 -16.37
C THR A 377 9.49 -1.57 -15.62
N ARG A 378 10.72 -1.81 -15.12
CA ARG A 378 11.53 -0.84 -14.38
C ARG A 378 11.93 0.39 -15.21
N TRP A 379 11.98 0.30 -16.53
CA TRP A 379 12.27 1.45 -17.39
C TRP A 379 11.19 2.53 -17.39
N PHE A 380 9.94 2.22 -16.99
CA PHE A 380 8.91 3.25 -16.83
C PHE A 380 9.30 4.29 -15.76
N ILE A 381 10.14 3.93 -14.78
CA ILE A 381 10.64 4.85 -13.74
C ILE A 381 11.38 6.05 -14.36
N VAL A 382 12.11 5.84 -15.46
CA VAL A 382 12.80 6.92 -16.19
C VAL A 382 11.78 7.96 -16.70
N ALA A 383 10.69 7.49 -17.28
CA ALA A 383 9.62 8.35 -17.79
C ALA A 383 8.85 9.05 -16.65
N ILE A 384 8.63 8.39 -15.51
CA ILE A 384 8.03 9.01 -14.32
C ILE A 384 8.95 10.09 -13.76
N ALA A 385 10.25 9.82 -13.64
CA ALA A 385 11.23 10.77 -13.14
C ALA A 385 11.31 12.04 -14.01
N ALA A 386 11.27 11.88 -15.34
CA ALA A 386 11.23 12.99 -16.29
C ALA A 386 9.93 13.80 -16.23
N ALA A 387 8.76 13.13 -16.18
CA ALA A 387 7.47 13.81 -16.01
C ALA A 387 7.35 14.50 -14.64
N MET A 388 7.89 13.91 -13.58
CA MET A 388 7.89 14.51 -12.23
C MET A 388 8.84 15.70 -12.16
N MET A 389 10.00 15.64 -12.82
CA MET A 389 10.89 16.79 -12.98
C MET A 389 10.22 17.91 -13.76
N SER A 390 9.54 17.59 -14.88
CA SER A 390 8.75 18.56 -15.66
C SER A 390 7.70 19.29 -14.80
N LEU A 391 6.92 18.55 -14.01
CA LEU A 391 5.92 19.11 -13.10
C LEU A 391 6.55 19.97 -12.00
N SER A 392 7.66 19.51 -11.40
CA SER A 392 8.42 20.27 -10.41
C SER A 392 8.96 21.58 -11.00
N SER A 393 9.57 21.54 -12.20
CA SER A 393 10.10 22.72 -12.88
C SER A 393 9.04 23.78 -13.14
N SER A 394 7.84 23.40 -13.61
CA SER A 394 6.74 24.34 -13.79
C SER A 394 6.27 24.96 -12.46
N SER A 395 6.27 24.18 -11.37
CA SER A 395 5.92 24.65 -10.02
C SER A 395 6.88 25.70 -9.43
N TYR A 396 8.04 25.92 -10.06
CA TYR A 396 9.00 27.00 -9.77
C TYR A 396 9.07 28.07 -10.87
N GLY A 397 8.15 28.06 -11.84
CA GLY A 397 8.08 29.05 -12.92
C GLY A 397 8.95 28.77 -14.15
N TYR A 398 9.66 27.62 -14.20
CA TYR A 398 10.49 27.23 -15.36
C TYR A 398 9.63 26.66 -16.52
N ASN A 399 8.63 27.43 -16.94
CA ASN A 399 7.60 27.02 -17.90
C ASN A 399 8.16 26.72 -19.29
N THR A 400 9.29 27.29 -19.68
CA THR A 400 9.96 26.98 -20.96
C THR A 400 10.63 25.61 -20.94
N ALA A 401 11.24 25.20 -19.83
CA ALA A 401 11.97 23.93 -19.73
C ALA A 401 11.04 22.73 -19.49
N SER A 402 9.94 22.95 -18.78
CA SER A 402 8.99 21.90 -18.37
C SER A 402 8.41 21.07 -19.53
N PRO A 403 7.93 21.64 -20.66
CA PRO A 403 7.44 20.85 -21.80
C PRO A 403 8.49 19.95 -22.44
N TYR A 404 9.74 20.41 -22.57
CA TYR A 404 10.81 19.59 -23.16
C TYR A 404 11.17 18.38 -22.27
N LEU A 405 11.17 18.56 -20.95
CA LEU A 405 11.34 17.47 -19.99
C LEU A 405 10.20 16.43 -20.11
N LEU A 406 8.96 16.88 -20.31
CA LEU A 406 7.82 15.98 -20.54
C LEU A 406 7.95 15.22 -21.86
N ILE A 407 8.32 15.89 -22.95
CA ILE A 407 8.53 15.27 -24.28
C ILE A 407 9.59 14.16 -24.18
N THR A 408 10.65 14.35 -23.39
CA THR A 408 11.69 13.33 -23.24
C THR A 408 11.21 12.13 -22.41
N GLY A 409 10.41 12.36 -21.36
CA GLY A 409 9.70 11.31 -20.64
C GLY A 409 8.72 10.51 -21.52
N LEU A 410 7.95 11.20 -22.38
CA LEU A 410 7.06 10.58 -23.37
C LEU A 410 7.84 9.75 -24.40
N GLY A 411 8.97 10.25 -24.90
CA GLY A 411 9.83 9.51 -25.83
C GLY A 411 10.34 8.20 -25.24
N VAL A 412 10.75 8.20 -23.96
CA VAL A 412 11.12 6.98 -23.24
C VAL A 412 9.89 6.08 -23.03
N PHE A 413 8.75 6.62 -22.61
CA PHE A 413 7.51 5.85 -22.43
C PHE A 413 7.10 5.10 -23.69
N PHE A 414 6.98 5.79 -24.83
CA PHE A 414 6.59 5.15 -26.09
C PHE A 414 7.62 4.10 -26.55
N THR A 415 8.91 4.37 -26.34
CA THR A 415 9.97 3.37 -26.63
C THR A 415 9.77 2.10 -25.80
N VAL A 416 9.61 2.24 -24.48
CA VAL A 416 9.39 1.10 -23.57
C VAL A 416 8.07 0.39 -23.88
N ALA A 417 6.99 1.12 -24.14
CA ALA A 417 5.69 0.56 -24.48
C ALA A 417 5.73 -0.26 -25.78
N VAL A 418 6.45 0.21 -26.81
CA VAL A 418 6.66 -0.54 -28.07
C VAL A 418 7.44 -1.82 -27.82
N PHE A 419 8.57 -1.77 -27.09
CA PHE A 419 9.34 -2.98 -26.78
C PHE A 419 8.58 -3.97 -25.88
N MET A 420 7.81 -3.49 -24.91
CA MET A 420 6.94 -4.35 -24.07
C MET A 420 5.78 -4.95 -24.88
N SER A 421 5.23 -4.23 -25.86
CA SER A 421 4.20 -4.77 -26.77
C SER A 421 4.77 -5.83 -27.71
N ILE A 422 5.97 -5.60 -28.26
CA ILE A 422 6.73 -6.60 -29.02
C ILE A 422 6.99 -7.84 -28.15
N LYS A 423 7.38 -7.64 -26.88
CA LYS A 423 7.58 -8.73 -25.92
C LYS A 423 6.28 -9.49 -25.62
N ALA A 424 5.16 -8.80 -25.44
CA ALA A 424 3.86 -9.42 -25.20
C ALA A 424 3.35 -10.26 -26.39
N VAL A 425 3.64 -9.85 -27.62
CA VAL A 425 3.19 -10.55 -28.84
C VAL A 425 4.15 -11.66 -29.26
N ILE A 426 5.47 -11.44 -29.20
CA ILE A 426 6.49 -12.36 -29.74
C ILE A 426 7.11 -13.25 -28.64
N TYR A 427 7.25 -12.75 -27.42
CA TYR A 427 7.94 -13.40 -26.30
C TYR A 427 7.02 -13.53 -25.08
N TYR A 428 5.75 -13.93 -25.32
CA TYR A 428 4.70 -13.93 -24.30
C TYR A 428 5.05 -14.83 -23.08
N GLU A 429 5.75 -15.94 -23.30
CA GLU A 429 6.22 -16.83 -22.23
C GLU A 429 7.25 -16.15 -21.32
N ASP A 430 8.23 -15.43 -21.89
CA ASP A 430 9.23 -14.68 -21.12
C ASP A 430 8.58 -13.52 -20.35
N LEU A 431 7.57 -12.87 -20.93
CA LEU A 431 6.80 -11.84 -20.23
C LEU A 431 5.96 -12.44 -19.09
N LEU A 432 5.35 -13.62 -19.29
CA LEU A 432 4.63 -14.32 -18.23
C LEU A 432 5.57 -14.74 -17.09
N ILE A 433 6.76 -15.27 -17.40
CA ILE A 433 7.79 -15.59 -16.40
C ILE A 433 8.22 -14.33 -15.64
N GLU A 434 8.35 -13.18 -16.31
CA GLU A 434 8.66 -11.89 -15.67
C GLU A 434 7.52 -11.36 -14.78
N LEU A 435 6.26 -11.49 -15.20
CA LEU A 435 5.09 -11.04 -14.42
C LEU A 435 4.77 -12.00 -13.25
N LEU A 436 5.16 -13.28 -13.34
CA LEU A 436 5.04 -14.25 -12.26
C LEU A 436 6.21 -14.20 -11.26
N ASP A 437 7.29 -13.48 -11.58
CA ASP A 437 8.37 -13.14 -10.64
C ASP A 437 7.89 -12.01 -9.71
N PRO A 438 7.66 -12.26 -8.40
CA PRO A 438 7.02 -11.28 -7.55
C PRO A 438 7.87 -10.01 -7.32
N ALA A 439 9.20 -10.11 -7.40
CA ALA A 439 10.09 -8.97 -7.24
C ALA A 439 10.01 -8.02 -8.45
N LYS A 440 9.80 -8.59 -9.65
CA LYS A 440 9.64 -7.84 -10.91
C LYS A 440 8.21 -7.32 -11.11
N MET A 441 7.22 -8.11 -10.72
CA MET A 441 5.79 -7.74 -10.81
C MET A 441 5.48 -6.45 -10.05
N LEU A 442 6.09 -6.23 -8.88
CA LEU A 442 5.93 -4.99 -8.12
C LEU A 442 6.28 -3.72 -8.92
N TYR A 443 7.31 -3.77 -9.77
CA TYR A 443 7.68 -2.64 -10.64
C TYR A 443 6.62 -2.32 -11.71
N SER A 444 5.67 -3.21 -12.01
CA SER A 444 4.57 -2.89 -12.95
C SER A 444 3.67 -1.76 -12.44
N HIS A 445 3.61 -1.50 -11.13
CA HIS A 445 2.92 -0.32 -10.58
C HIS A 445 3.55 1.02 -11.00
N SER A 446 4.79 1.02 -11.49
CA SER A 446 5.38 2.20 -12.12
C SER A 446 4.61 2.61 -13.38
N LEU A 447 4.03 1.67 -14.14
CA LEU A 447 3.14 1.98 -15.27
C LEU A 447 1.86 2.71 -14.79
N VAL A 448 1.28 2.28 -13.67
CA VAL A 448 0.12 2.95 -13.05
C VAL A 448 0.47 4.39 -12.66
N GLY A 449 1.62 4.56 -12.00
CA GLY A 449 2.14 5.88 -11.64
C GLY A 449 2.41 6.77 -12.86
N LEU A 450 2.95 6.21 -13.93
CA LEU A 450 3.25 6.92 -15.18
C LEU A 450 2.00 7.38 -15.92
N VAL A 451 1.01 6.49 -16.11
CA VAL A 451 -0.28 6.84 -16.75
C VAL A 451 -1.00 7.92 -15.93
N SER A 452 -1.00 7.78 -14.61
CA SER A 452 -1.55 8.78 -13.70
C SER A 452 -0.84 10.14 -13.81
N LEU A 453 0.51 10.13 -13.79
CA LEU A 453 1.32 11.35 -13.86
C LEU A 453 1.24 12.04 -15.22
N MET A 454 1.13 11.28 -16.31
CA MET A 454 0.90 11.85 -17.65
C MET A 454 -0.46 12.54 -17.73
N GLY A 455 -1.52 11.97 -17.13
CA GLY A 455 -2.81 12.66 -16.99
C GLY A 455 -2.70 14.00 -16.25
N ILE A 456 -1.95 14.03 -15.14
CA ILE A 456 -1.68 15.24 -14.35
C ILE A 456 -0.90 16.28 -15.17
N CYS A 457 0.17 15.87 -15.86
CA CYS A 457 0.95 16.77 -16.71
C CYS A 457 0.11 17.34 -17.86
N VAL A 458 -0.72 16.52 -18.50
CA VAL A 458 -1.59 16.95 -19.62
C VAL A 458 -2.69 17.91 -19.15
N SER A 459 -3.25 17.67 -17.96
CA SER A 459 -4.15 18.58 -17.23
C SER A 459 -3.47 19.93 -16.94
N ARG A 460 -2.39 19.92 -16.16
CA ARG A 460 -1.81 21.13 -15.56
C ARG A 460 -0.96 21.98 -16.50
N LEU A 461 -0.31 21.37 -17.50
CA LEU A 461 0.62 22.08 -18.39
C LEU A 461 -0.05 22.56 -19.70
N PHE A 462 -1.11 21.89 -20.15
CA PHE A 462 -1.79 22.20 -21.43
C PHE A 462 -3.29 22.48 -21.31
N GLY A 463 -3.91 22.27 -20.14
CA GLY A 463 -5.35 22.47 -19.94
C GLY A 463 -6.23 21.43 -20.64
N TRP A 464 -5.68 20.28 -21.04
CA TRP A 464 -6.39 19.26 -21.83
C TRP A 464 -7.21 18.30 -20.95
N TYR A 465 -8.21 18.85 -20.27
CA TYR A 465 -9.02 18.15 -19.26
C TYR A 465 -9.69 16.87 -19.77
N THR A 466 -10.23 16.87 -21.00
CA THR A 466 -10.81 15.67 -21.63
C THR A 466 -9.80 14.53 -21.77
N VAL A 467 -8.54 14.85 -22.07
CA VAL A 467 -7.47 13.86 -22.20
C VAL A 467 -7.06 13.35 -20.82
N ALA A 468 -6.97 14.23 -19.81
CA ALA A 468 -6.72 13.84 -18.42
C ALA A 468 -7.77 12.86 -17.88
N ASN A 469 -9.06 13.05 -18.22
CA ASN A 469 -10.14 12.11 -17.88
C ASN A 469 -9.93 10.71 -18.50
N ILE A 470 -9.44 10.62 -19.75
CA ILE A 470 -9.12 9.35 -20.39
C ILE A 470 -7.95 8.66 -19.65
N PHE A 471 -6.90 9.42 -19.31
CA PHE A 471 -5.79 8.91 -18.48
C PHE A 471 -6.27 8.46 -17.09
N TRP A 472 -7.29 9.10 -16.52
CA TRP A 472 -7.84 8.75 -15.21
C TRP A 472 -8.56 7.40 -15.22
N PHE A 473 -9.46 7.17 -16.20
CA PHE A 473 -10.07 5.85 -16.38
C PHE A 473 -9.03 4.76 -16.65
N ALA A 474 -8.04 5.04 -17.52
CA ALA A 474 -6.94 4.11 -17.80
C ALA A 474 -6.11 3.80 -16.54
N ALA A 475 -5.80 4.81 -15.73
CA ALA A 475 -5.08 4.66 -14.47
C ALA A 475 -5.85 3.80 -13.46
N ILE A 476 -7.16 3.99 -13.30
CA ILE A 476 -7.99 3.18 -12.40
C ILE A 476 -8.02 1.71 -12.86
N VAL A 477 -8.26 1.45 -14.15
CA VAL A 477 -8.30 0.07 -14.69
C VAL A 477 -6.96 -0.63 -14.51
N LEU A 478 -5.85 0.06 -14.82
CA LEU A 478 -4.50 -0.45 -14.59
C LEU A 478 -4.20 -0.65 -13.11
N TRP A 479 -4.59 0.29 -12.23
CA TRP A 479 -4.39 0.18 -10.79
C TRP A 479 -5.10 -1.05 -10.22
N ILE A 480 -6.38 -1.27 -10.55
CA ILE A 480 -7.14 -2.46 -10.11
C ILE A 480 -6.47 -3.73 -10.64
N GLY A 481 -6.23 -3.82 -11.95
CA GLY A 481 -5.68 -5.02 -12.58
C GLY A 481 -4.30 -5.39 -12.06
N ILE A 482 -3.39 -4.41 -11.96
CA ILE A 482 -2.01 -4.62 -11.49
C ILE A 482 -1.96 -4.88 -9.99
N THR A 483 -2.73 -4.17 -9.16
CA THR A 483 -2.76 -4.40 -7.71
C THR A 483 -3.27 -5.82 -7.41
N LEU A 484 -4.44 -6.19 -7.97
CA LEU A 484 -5.04 -7.51 -7.70
C LEU A 484 -4.17 -8.65 -8.21
N SER A 485 -3.60 -8.55 -9.42
CA SER A 485 -2.69 -9.57 -9.94
C SER A 485 -1.41 -9.66 -9.11
N SER A 486 -0.78 -8.53 -8.75
CA SER A 486 0.45 -8.52 -7.94
C SER A 486 0.26 -9.19 -6.59
N PHE A 487 -0.78 -8.81 -5.83
CA PHE A 487 -1.05 -9.42 -4.52
C PHE A 487 -1.50 -10.88 -4.63
N THR A 488 -2.26 -11.23 -5.66
CA THR A 488 -2.61 -12.64 -5.95
C THR A 488 -1.35 -13.46 -6.21
N ILE A 489 -0.43 -12.98 -7.05
CA ILE A 489 0.83 -13.68 -7.36
C ILE A 489 1.73 -13.76 -6.11
N LEU A 490 1.94 -12.66 -5.39
CA LEU A 490 2.72 -12.61 -4.15
C LEU A 490 2.22 -13.61 -3.09
N PHE A 491 0.90 -13.73 -2.92
CA PHE A 491 0.32 -14.53 -1.85
C PHE A 491 0.07 -15.99 -2.24
N LEU A 492 -0.15 -16.29 -3.52
CA LEU A 492 -0.65 -17.58 -3.99
C LEU A 492 0.23 -18.34 -4.98
N TYR A 493 1.20 -17.69 -5.61
CA TYR A 493 2.08 -18.33 -6.58
C TYR A 493 3.19 -19.12 -5.88
N HIS A 494 3.72 -20.15 -6.55
CA HIS A 494 4.56 -21.17 -5.95
C HIS A 494 5.80 -20.56 -5.24
N LYS A 495 5.95 -20.92 -3.96
CA LYS A 495 7.03 -20.49 -3.08
C LYS A 495 8.12 -21.54 -3.12
N SER A 496 9.21 -21.24 -3.85
CA SER A 496 10.41 -22.09 -3.83
C SER A 496 11.10 -21.96 -2.49
N GLU A 497 11.46 -23.08 -1.87
CA GLU A 497 12.26 -23.16 -0.64
C GLU A 497 13.61 -22.43 -0.75
N SER A 498 14.09 -22.20 -1.99
CA SER A 498 15.34 -21.50 -2.27
C SER A 498 15.30 -19.97 -2.25
N ARG A 499 14.12 -19.32 -2.13
CA ARG A 499 14.04 -17.85 -2.17
C ARG A 499 14.45 -17.24 -0.83
N LYS A 500 15.40 -16.30 -0.87
CA LYS A 500 15.78 -15.56 0.32
C LYS A 500 14.87 -14.35 0.53
N ILE A 501 14.71 -13.99 1.80
CA ILE A 501 13.96 -12.79 2.23
C ILE A 501 14.59 -11.51 1.67
N GLU A 502 15.92 -11.47 1.53
CA GLU A 502 16.67 -10.33 0.99
C GLU A 502 16.40 -10.03 -0.50
N ASP A 503 15.95 -11.02 -1.27
CA ASP A 503 15.57 -10.87 -2.68
C ASP A 503 14.14 -10.33 -2.83
N ILE A 504 13.22 -10.82 -1.98
CA ILE A 504 11.79 -10.47 -2.00
C ILE A 504 11.56 -9.06 -1.42
N LEU A 505 12.15 -8.76 -0.26
CA LEU A 505 12.00 -7.48 0.42
C LEU A 505 13.09 -6.52 -0.03
N ASN A 506 12.73 -5.65 -0.98
CA ASN A 506 13.56 -4.57 -1.48
C ASN A 506 12.70 -3.31 -1.74
N GLY A 507 13.29 -2.21 -2.22
CA GLY A 507 12.57 -0.95 -2.36
C GLY A 507 11.45 -0.92 -3.41
N SER A 508 11.33 -1.94 -4.27
CA SER A 508 10.29 -2.00 -5.31
C SER A 508 8.86 -2.03 -4.76
N TRP A 509 8.69 -2.50 -3.51
CA TRP A 509 7.43 -2.52 -2.77
C TRP A 509 6.73 -1.16 -2.72
N PHE A 510 7.50 -0.10 -2.61
CA PHE A 510 6.99 1.26 -2.56
C PHE A 510 6.36 1.74 -3.88
N PHE A 511 6.59 1.06 -5.01
CA PHE A 511 5.86 1.36 -6.24
C PHE A 511 4.36 1.08 -6.14
N VAL A 512 3.93 0.14 -5.29
CA VAL A 512 2.50 -0.08 -5.03
C VAL A 512 1.87 1.15 -4.38
N THR A 513 2.54 1.71 -3.36
CA THR A 513 2.15 2.99 -2.74
C THR A 513 2.20 4.12 -3.77
N ILE A 514 3.31 4.28 -4.49
CA ILE A 514 3.50 5.40 -5.44
C ILE A 514 2.46 5.37 -6.56
N GLY A 515 2.16 4.20 -7.14
CA GLY A 515 1.10 4.04 -8.14
C GLY A 515 -0.27 4.43 -7.58
N THR A 516 -0.63 3.90 -6.41
CA THR A 516 -1.89 4.22 -5.71
C THR A 516 -2.03 5.73 -5.43
N GLN A 517 -0.97 6.36 -4.92
CA GLN A 517 -0.94 7.77 -4.59
C GLN A 517 -0.98 8.67 -5.84
N PHE A 518 -0.34 8.30 -6.94
CA PHE A 518 -0.49 9.05 -8.19
C PHE A 518 -1.90 8.91 -8.79
N THR A 519 -2.56 7.75 -8.69
CA THR A 519 -3.96 7.61 -9.10
C THR A 519 -4.90 8.43 -8.21
N ALA A 520 -4.61 8.56 -6.91
CA ALA A 520 -5.28 9.51 -6.03
C ALA A 520 -5.05 10.97 -6.49
N LEU A 521 -3.80 11.35 -6.83
CA LEU A 521 -3.46 12.70 -7.30
C LEU A 521 -4.13 13.08 -8.62
N LEU A 522 -4.26 12.14 -9.56
CA LEU A 522 -5.00 12.39 -10.80
C LEU A 522 -6.51 12.49 -10.54
N SER A 523 -7.03 11.73 -9.57
CA SER A 523 -8.43 11.83 -9.15
C SER A 523 -8.76 13.21 -8.57
N ILE A 524 -7.84 13.81 -7.80
CA ILE A 524 -7.92 15.20 -7.31
C ILE A 524 -7.99 16.17 -8.50
N ASP A 525 -7.06 16.09 -9.45
CA ASP A 525 -7.05 16.97 -10.63
C ASP A 525 -8.37 16.91 -11.41
N VAL A 526 -8.85 15.71 -11.70
CA VAL A 526 -10.13 15.47 -12.39
C VAL A 526 -11.31 16.03 -11.59
N ALA A 527 -11.36 15.81 -10.27
CA ALA A 527 -12.42 16.36 -9.42
C ALA A 527 -12.48 17.89 -9.42
N GLY A 528 -11.39 18.58 -9.75
CA GLY A 528 -11.36 20.04 -9.89
C GLY A 528 -11.90 20.56 -11.22
N GLN A 529 -12.19 19.67 -12.18
CA GLN A 529 -12.55 20.02 -13.57
C GLN A 529 -13.99 19.60 -13.93
N VAL A 530 -14.56 18.63 -13.22
CA VAL A 530 -15.89 18.09 -13.51
C VAL A 530 -16.95 18.76 -12.63
N THR A 531 -18.01 19.28 -13.24
CA THR A 531 -19.11 19.96 -12.54
C THR A 531 -20.11 19.02 -11.86
N GLY A 532 -20.19 17.77 -12.31
CA GLY A 532 -21.00 16.71 -11.70
C GLY A 532 -20.14 15.63 -11.04
N HIS A 533 -20.54 15.16 -9.86
CA HIS A 533 -19.87 14.07 -9.11
C HIS A 533 -18.48 14.39 -8.53
N ALA A 534 -18.02 15.65 -8.58
CA ALA A 534 -16.73 16.08 -8.00
C ALA A 534 -16.49 15.53 -6.58
N LEU A 535 -17.50 15.59 -5.71
CA LEU A 535 -17.40 15.09 -4.34
C LEU A 535 -17.18 13.56 -4.27
N LEU A 536 -17.86 12.77 -5.11
CA LEU A 536 -17.63 11.31 -5.18
C LEU A 536 -16.19 11.02 -5.59
N ILE A 537 -15.63 11.80 -6.53
CA ILE A 537 -14.24 11.66 -6.97
C ILE A 537 -13.28 12.11 -5.85
N GLN A 538 -13.60 13.14 -5.06
CA GLN A 538 -12.81 13.52 -3.87
C GLN A 538 -12.82 12.43 -2.80
N PHE A 539 -13.96 11.80 -2.52
CA PHE A 539 -14.05 10.64 -1.62
C PHE A 539 -13.24 9.45 -2.13
N PHE A 540 -13.30 9.16 -3.43
CA PHE A 540 -12.47 8.14 -4.08
C PHE A 540 -10.96 8.47 -3.98
N SER A 541 -10.59 9.74 -4.16
CA SER A 541 -9.23 10.24 -4.01
C SER A 541 -8.72 10.05 -2.57
N PHE A 542 -9.54 10.40 -1.57
CA PHE A 542 -9.23 10.18 -0.15
C PHE A 542 -9.11 8.68 0.17
N ALA A 543 -9.95 7.84 -0.44
CA ALA A 543 -9.89 6.40 -0.23
C ALA A 543 -8.60 5.79 -0.79
N LEU A 544 -8.20 6.15 -2.03
CA LEU A 544 -6.91 5.75 -2.60
C LEU A 544 -5.73 6.28 -1.76
N TRP A 545 -5.78 7.53 -1.30
CA TRP A 545 -4.76 8.11 -0.43
C TRP A 545 -4.62 7.34 0.89
N SER A 546 -5.75 6.93 1.48
CA SER A 546 -5.81 6.13 2.72
C SER A 546 -5.23 4.73 2.52
N ILE A 547 -5.51 4.10 1.38
CA ILE A 547 -4.93 2.80 1.00
C ILE A 547 -3.42 2.93 0.81
N GLY A 548 -2.94 3.92 0.05
CA GLY A 548 -1.51 4.18 -0.15
C GLY A 548 -0.77 4.46 1.16
N THR A 549 -1.38 5.24 2.04
CA THR A 549 -0.95 5.54 3.42
C THR A 549 -0.78 4.26 4.25
N PHE A 550 -1.79 3.39 4.27
CA PHE A 550 -1.75 2.12 4.99
C PHE A 550 -0.68 1.16 4.45
N LEU A 551 -0.60 1.02 3.13
CA LEU A 551 0.43 0.20 2.48
C LEU A 551 1.84 0.69 2.79
N TYR A 552 2.06 2.02 2.82
CA TYR A 552 3.35 2.58 3.24
C TYR A 552 3.73 2.14 4.65
N LEU A 553 2.81 2.24 5.61
CA LEU A 553 3.05 1.89 7.01
C LEU A 553 3.41 0.40 7.20
N ILE A 554 2.86 -0.49 6.38
CA ILE A 554 3.24 -1.91 6.36
C ILE A 554 4.62 -2.10 5.73
N PHE A 555 4.85 -1.55 4.54
CA PHE A 555 6.08 -1.78 3.79
C PHE A 555 7.30 -1.18 4.49
N ILE A 556 7.14 -0.06 5.20
CA ILE A 556 8.22 0.54 5.98
C ILE A 556 8.61 -0.34 7.17
N THR A 557 7.66 -1.05 7.79
CA THR A 557 7.97 -2.03 8.84
C THR A 557 8.75 -3.22 8.29
N PHE A 558 8.37 -3.76 7.13
CA PHE A 558 9.17 -4.81 6.46
C PHE A 558 10.54 -4.32 6.02
N MET A 559 10.65 -3.06 5.57
CA MET A 559 11.92 -2.46 5.18
C MET A 559 12.87 -2.33 6.37
N ILE A 560 12.37 -1.83 7.51
CA ILE A 560 13.14 -1.74 8.76
C ILE A 560 13.56 -3.13 9.21
N TRP A 561 12.65 -4.11 9.23
CA TRP A 561 12.97 -5.50 9.56
C TRP A 561 14.08 -6.06 8.66
N ARG A 562 13.98 -5.85 7.34
CA ARG A 562 14.96 -6.31 6.35
C ARG A 562 16.32 -5.62 6.48
N LEU A 563 16.37 -4.38 6.95
CA LEU A 563 17.63 -3.65 7.20
C LEU A 563 18.26 -3.95 8.56
N LEU A 564 17.47 -4.39 9.56
CA LEU A 564 17.96 -4.78 10.88
C LEU A 564 18.54 -6.21 10.90
N PHE A 565 17.87 -7.16 10.25
CA PHE A 565 18.21 -8.59 10.37
C PHE A 565 19.01 -9.17 9.19
N TYR A 566 19.07 -8.50 8.03
CA TYR A 566 19.80 -8.98 6.85
C TYR A 566 20.92 -8.01 6.46
N GLN A 567 22.10 -8.57 6.19
CA GLN A 567 23.28 -7.77 5.87
C GLN A 567 23.15 -7.09 4.50
N VAL A 568 23.46 -5.79 4.44
CA VAL A 568 23.62 -5.06 3.17
C VAL A 568 24.97 -5.44 2.56
N THR A 569 24.94 -6.35 1.58
CA THR A 569 26.11 -6.82 0.83
C THR A 569 26.53 -5.80 -0.25
N ARG A 570 27.72 -5.98 -0.85
CA ARG A 570 28.21 -5.13 -1.96
C ARG A 570 27.28 -5.16 -3.17
N ASP A 571 26.71 -6.32 -3.44
CA ASP A 571 25.84 -6.57 -4.59
C ASP A 571 24.39 -6.10 -4.35
N THR A 572 24.02 -5.77 -3.10
CA THR A 572 22.69 -5.25 -2.76
C THR A 572 22.41 -3.95 -3.51
N GLU A 573 21.29 -3.89 -4.24
CA GLU A 573 20.90 -2.71 -5.00
C GLU A 573 20.21 -1.64 -4.13
N LEU A 574 21.02 -0.69 -3.64
CA LEU A 574 20.57 0.41 -2.78
C LEU A 574 19.69 1.48 -3.46
N SER A 575 19.67 1.56 -4.78
CA SER A 575 18.88 2.54 -5.55
C SER A 575 17.39 2.49 -5.18
N SER A 576 16.83 1.28 -5.11
CA SER A 576 15.41 1.05 -4.82
C SER A 576 14.99 1.59 -3.45
N TYR A 577 15.91 1.64 -2.47
CA TYR A 577 15.64 2.08 -1.11
C TYR A 577 15.34 3.58 -1.02
N TRP A 578 15.66 4.37 -2.05
CA TRP A 578 15.24 5.77 -2.14
C TRP A 578 13.72 5.93 -2.32
N MET A 579 13.01 4.87 -2.75
CA MET A 579 11.55 4.85 -2.78
C MET A 579 10.89 4.90 -1.39
N ASN A 580 11.63 4.64 -0.30
CA ASN A 580 11.17 4.95 1.06
C ASN A 580 10.84 6.44 1.22
N ILE A 581 11.69 7.32 0.68
CA ILE A 581 11.47 8.78 0.65
C ILE A 581 10.39 9.10 -0.38
N GLY A 582 10.50 8.55 -1.60
CA GLY A 582 9.57 8.83 -2.70
C GLY A 582 8.11 8.54 -2.33
N ALA A 583 7.83 7.41 -1.69
CA ALA A 583 6.47 7.04 -1.29
C ALA A 583 5.90 7.90 -0.14
N ALA A 584 6.74 8.30 0.83
CA ALA A 584 6.34 9.25 1.87
C ALA A 584 6.07 10.66 1.28
N ALA A 585 6.91 11.08 0.34
CA ALA A 585 6.80 12.36 -0.34
C ALA A 585 5.55 12.45 -1.22
N VAL A 586 5.24 11.44 -2.04
CA VAL A 586 4.00 11.45 -2.84
C VAL A 586 2.75 11.36 -1.96
N THR A 587 2.79 10.63 -0.83
CA THR A 587 1.71 10.61 0.16
C THR A 587 1.47 12.02 0.75
N THR A 588 2.53 12.80 0.96
CA THR A 588 2.48 14.22 1.35
C THR A 588 1.89 15.11 0.26
N ILE A 589 2.30 14.93 -1.00
CA ILE A 589 1.76 15.68 -2.15
C ILE A 589 0.23 15.48 -2.24
N VAL A 590 -0.24 14.25 -2.09
CA VAL A 590 -1.67 13.90 -2.20
C VAL A 590 -2.49 14.46 -1.04
N SER A 591 -2.03 14.35 0.21
CA SER A 591 -2.75 14.94 1.35
C SER A 591 -2.80 16.47 1.30
N ALA A 592 -1.72 17.11 0.84
CA ALA A 592 -1.68 18.57 0.63
C ALA A 592 -2.57 19.02 -0.53
N ALA A 593 -2.61 18.25 -1.63
CA ALA A 593 -3.49 18.54 -2.77
C ALA A 593 -4.97 18.31 -2.43
N LEU A 594 -5.30 17.26 -1.65
CA LEU A 594 -6.64 17.06 -1.08
C LEU A 594 -7.05 18.25 -0.22
N TYR A 595 -6.17 18.69 0.69
CA TYR A 595 -6.42 19.85 1.55
C TYR A 595 -6.76 21.09 0.72
N GLN A 596 -5.90 21.44 -0.25
CA GLN A 596 -6.09 22.63 -1.10
C GLN A 596 -7.39 22.54 -1.90
N GLN A 597 -7.68 21.38 -2.50
CA GLN A 597 -8.92 21.17 -3.26
C GLN A 597 -10.17 21.27 -2.39
N ILE A 598 -10.19 20.62 -1.23
CA ILE A 598 -11.33 20.65 -0.31
C ILE A 598 -11.54 22.08 0.23
N GLN A 599 -10.46 22.81 0.52
CA GLN A 599 -10.53 24.20 0.94
C GLN A 599 -11.14 25.10 -0.16
N MET A 600 -10.83 24.86 -1.44
CA MET A 600 -11.41 25.60 -2.56
C MET A 600 -12.85 25.20 -2.90
N THR A 601 -13.20 23.92 -2.76
CA THR A 601 -14.51 23.37 -3.19
C THR A 601 -15.57 23.45 -2.09
N GLY A 602 -15.17 23.41 -0.82
CA GLY A 602 -16.09 23.28 0.31
C GLY A 602 -16.64 21.85 0.47
N GLY A 603 -17.85 21.74 1.04
CA GLY A 603 -18.57 20.47 1.20
C GLY A 603 -18.24 19.69 2.49
N PRO A 604 -18.77 18.46 2.64
CA PRO A 604 -18.74 17.70 3.90
C PRO A 604 -17.35 17.19 4.33
N LEU A 605 -16.36 17.32 3.44
CA LEU A 605 -14.95 16.97 3.69
C LEU A 605 -14.15 18.11 4.37
N VAL A 606 -14.68 19.33 4.49
CA VAL A 606 -13.95 20.50 5.05
C VAL A 606 -13.46 20.26 6.49
N GLU A 607 -14.22 19.50 7.29
CA GLU A 607 -13.81 19.12 8.65
C GLU A 607 -12.57 18.21 8.68
N LEU A 608 -12.14 17.63 7.54
CA LEU A 608 -10.92 16.82 7.44
C LEU A 608 -9.65 17.66 7.21
N LEU A 609 -9.76 18.97 6.99
CA LEU A 609 -8.61 19.83 6.70
C LEU A 609 -7.51 19.75 7.78
N PRO A 610 -7.79 19.82 9.11
CA PRO A 610 -6.75 19.66 10.13
C PRO A 610 -6.09 18.28 10.11
N PHE A 611 -6.85 17.21 9.85
CA PHE A 611 -6.34 15.85 9.71
C PHE A 611 -5.40 15.72 8.50
N LEU A 612 -5.80 16.22 7.32
CA LEU A 612 -4.97 16.21 6.12
C LEU A 612 -3.69 17.05 6.29
N LYS A 613 -3.77 18.21 6.95
CA LYS A 613 -2.62 19.07 7.26
C LYS A 613 -1.62 18.37 8.20
N GLY A 614 -2.13 17.72 9.25
CA GLY A 614 -1.31 16.93 10.19
C GLY A 614 -0.62 15.73 9.51
N PHE A 615 -1.36 14.93 8.73
CA PHE A 615 -0.79 13.79 8.01
C PHE A 615 0.22 14.19 6.92
N SER A 616 0.04 15.35 6.28
CA SER A 616 1.02 15.90 5.33
C SER A 616 2.37 16.14 6.01
N LEU A 617 2.38 16.80 7.18
CA LEU A 617 3.60 17.05 7.93
C LEU A 617 4.22 15.76 8.49
N PHE A 618 3.39 14.82 8.95
CA PHE A 618 3.84 13.50 9.41
C PHE A 618 4.61 12.75 8.33
N PHE A 619 4.03 12.58 7.13
CA PHE A 619 4.69 11.84 6.06
C PHE A 619 5.93 12.54 5.50
N TRP A 620 5.94 13.86 5.43
CA TRP A 620 7.14 14.61 5.09
C TRP A 620 8.27 14.38 6.10
N SER A 621 7.95 14.39 7.39
CA SER A 621 8.92 14.15 8.47
C SER A 621 9.50 12.73 8.41
N VAL A 622 8.68 11.71 8.11
CA VAL A 622 9.14 10.34 7.87
C VAL A 622 10.04 10.27 6.63
N GLY A 623 9.69 10.96 5.54
CA GLY A 623 10.54 11.06 4.34
C GLY A 623 11.91 11.68 4.63
N LEU A 624 11.93 12.76 5.42
CA LEU A 624 13.16 13.44 5.84
C LEU A 624 14.07 12.53 6.70
N TRP A 625 13.49 11.73 7.60
CA TRP A 625 14.22 10.82 8.48
C TRP A 625 15.07 9.79 7.74
N TRP A 626 14.63 9.32 6.57
CA TRP A 626 15.38 8.33 5.78
C TRP A 626 16.58 8.91 5.01
N LEU A 627 16.58 10.22 4.76
CA LEU A 627 17.56 10.87 3.89
C LEU A 627 19.02 10.75 4.42
N PRO A 628 19.33 10.99 5.70
CA PRO A 628 20.68 10.77 6.24
C PRO A 628 21.17 9.32 6.11
N LEU A 629 20.32 8.35 6.44
CA LEU A 629 20.68 6.93 6.38
C LEU A 629 20.97 6.46 4.95
N LEU A 630 20.15 6.86 3.98
CA LEU A 630 20.34 6.49 2.58
C LEU A 630 21.59 7.14 1.97
N ILE A 631 21.92 8.37 2.36
CA ILE A 631 23.19 9.02 1.99
C ILE A 631 24.39 8.26 2.58
N ILE A 632 24.35 7.88 3.86
CA ILE A 632 25.41 7.10 4.51
C ILE A 632 25.61 5.75 3.81
N LEU A 633 24.51 5.06 3.47
CA LEU A 633 24.57 3.78 2.74
C LEU A 633 25.13 3.96 1.32
N ALA A 634 24.76 5.02 0.61
CA ALA A 634 25.29 5.33 -0.73
C ALA A 634 26.81 5.62 -0.69
N ILE A 635 27.25 6.47 0.25
CA ILE A 635 28.69 6.79 0.46
C ILE A 635 29.46 5.52 0.82
N ARG A 636 28.96 4.71 1.77
CA ARG A 636 29.58 3.44 2.17
C ARG A 636 29.71 2.47 1.00
N LYS A 637 28.68 2.37 0.13
CA LYS A 637 28.75 1.53 -1.07
C LYS A 637 29.82 2.05 -2.04
N GLN A 638 29.86 3.36 -2.30
CA GLN A 638 30.82 3.97 -3.21
C GLN A 638 32.28 3.82 -2.74
N ILE A 639 32.54 3.94 -1.44
CA ILE A 639 33.88 3.71 -0.84
C ILE A 639 34.29 2.23 -0.96
N SER A 640 33.32 1.31 -0.93
CA SER A 640 33.60 -0.13 -0.96
C SER A 640 33.64 -0.74 -2.39
N SER A 641 33.23 -0.02 -3.42
CA SER A 641 33.38 -0.42 -4.82
C SER A 641 34.69 0.13 -5.42
N SER A 642 35.18 -0.48 -6.51
CA SER A 642 36.20 0.15 -7.33
C SER A 642 35.67 1.44 -7.96
N TRP A 643 36.57 2.32 -8.44
CA TRP A 643 36.25 3.64 -8.99
C TRP A 643 35.32 3.66 -10.21
N LEU A 644 34.97 2.51 -10.78
CA LEU A 644 34.03 2.37 -11.89
C LEU A 644 32.62 2.16 -11.37
N ILE A 645 31.80 3.21 -11.42
CA ILE A 645 30.36 3.14 -11.15
C ILE A 645 29.70 2.38 -12.31
N PRO A 646 29.09 1.19 -12.11
CA PRO A 646 28.32 0.52 -13.15
C PRO A 646 27.00 1.26 -13.38
N PHE A 647 26.55 1.34 -14.64
CA PHE A 647 25.21 1.87 -14.95
C PHE A 647 24.12 0.90 -14.48
N THR A 648 23.13 1.42 -13.77
CA THR A 648 21.89 0.72 -13.46
C THR A 648 20.71 1.65 -13.72
N VAL A 649 19.58 1.09 -14.19
CA VAL A 649 18.32 1.84 -14.34
C VAL A 649 17.85 2.40 -13.00
N GLY A 650 18.19 1.73 -11.89
CA GLY A 650 17.85 2.14 -10.54
C GLY A 650 18.33 3.53 -10.12
N TYR A 651 19.33 4.15 -10.76
CA TYR A 651 19.67 5.54 -10.44
C TYR A 651 18.51 6.51 -10.70
N TRP A 652 17.61 6.19 -11.63
CA TRP A 652 16.38 6.96 -11.86
C TRP A 652 15.37 6.88 -10.71
N GLU A 653 15.48 5.89 -9.82
CA GLU A 653 14.72 5.83 -8.56
C GLU A 653 15.19 6.92 -7.60
N ILE A 654 16.50 7.20 -7.56
CA ILE A 654 17.08 8.29 -6.76
C ILE A 654 16.58 9.65 -7.28
N VAL A 655 16.60 9.84 -8.61
CA VAL A 655 16.04 11.04 -9.26
C VAL A 655 14.57 11.22 -8.86
N LEU A 656 13.75 10.18 -9.06
CA LEU A 656 12.31 10.22 -8.75
C LEU A 656 12.05 10.54 -7.28
N ALA A 657 12.80 9.94 -6.35
CA ALA A 657 12.67 10.20 -4.92
C ALA A 657 12.95 11.67 -4.56
N ILE A 658 14.01 12.26 -5.11
CA ILE A 658 14.38 13.66 -4.85
C ILE A 658 13.36 14.62 -5.49
N CYS A 659 12.90 14.35 -6.72
CA CYS A 659 11.84 15.14 -7.36
C CYS A 659 10.53 15.11 -6.56
N LEU A 660 10.13 13.94 -6.08
CA LEU A 660 8.95 13.78 -5.23
C LEU A 660 9.12 14.54 -3.91
N PHE A 661 10.29 14.45 -3.26
CA PHE A 661 10.54 15.15 -2.00
C PHE A 661 10.59 16.68 -2.17
N ALA A 662 11.15 17.18 -3.28
CA ALA A 662 11.12 18.59 -3.65
C ALA A 662 9.68 19.10 -3.83
N ALA A 663 8.86 18.36 -4.59
CA ALA A 663 7.47 18.72 -4.86
C ALA A 663 6.58 18.59 -3.60
N GLY A 664 6.79 17.58 -2.76
CA GLY A 664 6.11 17.44 -1.48
C GLY A 664 6.42 18.59 -0.52
N THR A 665 7.69 18.98 -0.43
CA THR A 665 8.11 20.14 0.35
C THR A 665 7.53 21.44 -0.23
N LYS A 666 7.48 21.59 -1.55
CA LYS A 666 6.83 22.73 -2.21
C LYS A 666 5.32 22.79 -1.92
N GLN A 667 4.63 21.64 -1.86
CA GLN A 667 3.22 21.60 -1.48
C GLN A 667 2.98 21.99 -0.01
N LEU A 668 3.90 21.68 0.89
CA LEU A 668 3.81 22.12 2.29
C LEU A 668 3.88 23.65 2.45
N THR A 669 4.52 24.41 1.54
CA THR A 669 4.50 25.88 1.62
C THR A 669 3.08 26.43 1.55
N GLY A 670 2.22 25.81 0.74
CA GLY A 670 0.80 26.17 0.64
C GLY A 670 -0.06 25.73 1.84
N LEU A 671 0.49 25.01 2.82
CA LEU A 671 -0.22 24.60 4.04
C LEU A 671 0.23 25.37 5.29
N PHE A 672 1.50 25.76 5.36
CA PHE A 672 2.12 26.32 6.56
C PHE A 672 2.67 27.76 6.40
N ASP A 673 2.81 28.27 5.17
CA ASP A 673 3.28 29.63 4.83
C ASP A 673 4.61 30.04 5.50
N GLU A 674 5.49 29.07 5.74
CA GLU A 674 6.78 29.27 6.40
C GLU A 674 7.93 29.44 5.38
N HIS A 675 8.69 30.52 5.52
CA HIS A 675 9.77 30.86 4.58
C HIS A 675 10.83 29.75 4.49
N PHE A 676 11.17 29.10 5.62
CA PHE A 676 12.18 28.05 5.66
C PHE A 676 11.79 26.83 4.81
N ILE A 677 10.49 26.50 4.72
CA ILE A 677 9.99 25.37 3.91
C ILE A 677 10.18 25.69 2.44
N ALA A 678 9.90 26.92 2.02
CA ALA A 678 10.10 27.37 0.64
C ALA A 678 11.58 27.35 0.24
N THR A 679 12.47 27.86 1.11
CA THR A 679 13.92 27.81 0.90
C THR A 679 14.43 26.37 0.82
N PHE A 680 13.98 25.48 1.72
CA PHE A 680 14.38 24.07 1.71
C PHE A 680 13.88 23.34 0.46
N ALA A 681 12.63 23.58 0.03
CA ALA A 681 12.06 23.01 -1.18
C ALA A 681 12.87 23.39 -2.44
N LEU A 682 13.31 24.66 -2.52
CA LEU A 682 14.17 25.15 -3.60
C LEU A 682 15.50 24.38 -3.65
N TYR A 683 16.20 24.26 -2.52
CA TYR A 683 17.48 23.53 -2.47
C TYR A 683 17.34 22.06 -2.85
N VAL A 684 16.30 21.36 -2.39
CA VAL A 684 16.01 19.98 -2.78
C VAL A 684 15.70 19.90 -4.29
N SER A 685 14.95 20.86 -4.84
CA SER A 685 14.65 20.91 -6.29
C SER A 685 15.91 21.13 -7.13
N ILE A 686 16.84 22.00 -6.70
CA ILE A 686 18.13 22.21 -7.37
C ILE A 686 18.98 20.94 -7.32
N ALA A 687 19.06 20.28 -6.16
CA ALA A 687 19.75 19.00 -6.02
C ALA A 687 19.15 17.93 -6.95
N GLY A 688 17.81 17.86 -7.05
CA GLY A 688 17.11 17.00 -7.99
C GLY A 688 17.47 17.28 -9.44
N ALA A 689 17.52 18.56 -9.85
CA ALA A 689 17.91 18.97 -11.20
C ALA A 689 19.35 18.57 -11.54
N VAL A 690 20.30 18.79 -10.62
CA VAL A 690 21.71 18.38 -10.80
C VAL A 690 21.83 16.85 -10.94
N VAL A 691 21.15 16.09 -10.08
CA VAL A 691 21.16 14.62 -10.10
C VAL A 691 20.48 14.07 -11.36
N TYR A 692 19.38 14.68 -11.82
CA TYR A 692 18.72 14.38 -13.10
C TYR A 692 19.65 14.59 -14.29
N CYS A 693 20.33 15.74 -14.37
CA CYS A 693 21.28 16.03 -15.45
C CYS A 693 22.45 15.04 -15.47
N PHE A 694 23.04 14.76 -14.32
CA PHE A 694 24.13 13.78 -14.19
C PHE A 694 23.71 12.39 -14.66
N ILE A 695 22.56 11.89 -14.19
CA ILE A 695 22.07 10.55 -14.55
C ILE A 695 21.57 10.49 -16.00
N SER A 696 21.06 11.59 -16.56
CA SER A 696 20.72 11.69 -17.99
C SER A 696 21.95 11.54 -18.88
N VAL A 697 23.03 12.29 -18.60
CA VAL A 697 24.31 12.19 -19.31
C VAL A 697 24.90 10.78 -19.15
N PHE A 698 24.84 10.21 -17.96
CA PHE A 698 25.38 8.88 -17.68
C PHE A 698 24.58 7.76 -18.39
N THR A 699 23.25 7.87 -18.43
CA THR A 699 22.37 6.98 -19.22
C THR A 699 22.69 7.07 -20.70
N PHE A 700 22.83 8.28 -21.24
CA PHE A 700 23.13 8.51 -22.64
C PHE A 700 24.51 7.98 -23.05
N ALA A 701 25.54 8.22 -22.23
CA ALA A 701 26.87 7.65 -22.40
C ALA A 701 26.84 6.11 -22.39
N HIS A 702 26.06 5.49 -21.50
CA HIS A 702 25.91 4.04 -21.48
C HIS A 702 25.23 3.51 -22.75
N VAL A 703 24.11 4.10 -23.18
CA VAL A 703 23.37 3.69 -24.39
C VAL A 703 24.25 3.75 -25.65
N ILE A 704 25.07 4.80 -25.79
CA ILE A 704 26.04 4.94 -26.90
C ILE A 704 27.14 3.86 -26.87
N MET A 705 27.54 3.43 -25.68
CA MET A 705 28.65 2.49 -25.50
C MET A 705 28.25 1.01 -25.66
N ILE A 706 26.95 0.69 -25.73
CA ILE A 706 26.47 -0.67 -25.98
C ILE A 706 26.93 -1.15 -27.38
N PRO A 707 27.68 -2.29 -27.48
CA PRO A 707 28.24 -2.76 -28.75
C PRO A 707 27.23 -3.02 -29.87
N VAL A 708 25.96 -3.30 -29.53
CA VAL A 708 24.86 -3.55 -30.47
C VAL A 708 24.72 -2.44 -31.51
N TRP A 709 24.87 -1.17 -31.10
CA TRP A 709 24.73 -0.02 -32.01
C TRP A 709 25.95 0.20 -32.94
N LYS A 710 27.12 -0.37 -32.59
CA LYS A 710 28.31 -0.36 -33.46
C LYS A 710 28.29 -1.49 -34.50
N ALA A 711 27.41 -2.48 -34.33
CA ALA A 711 27.33 -3.68 -35.16
C ALA A 711 26.19 -3.65 -36.21
N ILE A 712 25.59 -2.48 -36.48
CA ILE A 712 24.54 -2.31 -37.49
C ILE A 712 25.16 -1.76 -38.79
N PRO A 713 25.58 -2.60 -39.76
CA PRO A 713 25.81 -2.13 -41.11
C PRO A 713 24.45 -1.72 -41.71
N VAL A 714 24.35 -0.47 -42.15
CA VAL A 714 23.12 0.17 -42.67
C VAL A 714 22.48 -0.61 -43.84
N GLN A 715 23.24 -1.51 -44.48
CA GLN A 715 22.82 -2.32 -45.63
C GLN A 715 22.09 -3.63 -45.26
N ALA A 716 22.08 -4.07 -44.00
CA ALA A 716 21.54 -5.38 -43.60
C ALA A 716 20.00 -5.42 -43.39
N LEU A 717 19.31 -4.29 -43.47
CA LEU A 717 17.86 -4.17 -43.23
C LEU A 717 17.02 -4.41 -44.51
N THR A 718 17.25 -5.54 -45.18
CA THR A 718 16.42 -6.03 -46.30
C THR A 718 15.69 -7.32 -45.94
N VAL A 719 14.75 -7.23 -44.99
CA VAL A 719 13.95 -8.39 -44.58
C VAL A 719 12.88 -8.68 -45.62
N LYS A 720 13.03 -9.78 -46.38
CA LYS A 720 11.98 -10.30 -47.27
C LYS A 720 10.83 -10.90 -46.46
N TRP A 721 9.82 -10.10 -46.16
CA TRP A 721 8.52 -10.59 -45.72
C TRP A 721 7.59 -10.82 -46.92
N HIS A 722 6.91 -11.95 -46.94
CA HIS A 722 5.80 -12.22 -47.85
C HIS A 722 4.50 -12.12 -47.04
N TRP A 723 3.46 -11.52 -47.61
CA TRP A 723 2.14 -11.31 -47.00
C TRP A 723 2.06 -10.38 -45.76
N PHE A 724 2.21 -9.07 -45.96
CA PHE A 724 1.37 -8.02 -45.33
C PHE A 724 1.47 -6.72 -46.14
N HIS A 725 0.47 -5.83 -46.04
CA HIS A 725 0.33 -4.64 -46.90
C HIS A 725 1.50 -3.63 -46.78
N LYS A 726 1.87 -3.00 -47.90
CA LYS A 726 3.00 -2.05 -48.03
C LYS A 726 2.95 -0.89 -47.02
N ASP A 727 1.77 -0.44 -46.63
CA ASP A 727 1.57 0.79 -45.87
C ASP A 727 2.10 0.68 -44.42
N ALA A 728 2.10 -0.53 -43.84
CA ALA A 728 2.71 -0.78 -42.53
C ALA A 728 4.24 -0.67 -42.55
N VAL A 729 4.88 -0.97 -43.69
CA VAL A 729 6.35 -0.85 -43.87
C VAL A 729 6.74 0.63 -43.87
N SER A 730 5.96 1.48 -44.53
CA SER A 730 6.14 2.94 -44.51
C SER A 730 6.10 3.49 -43.09
N ILE A 731 5.14 3.06 -42.26
CA ILE A 731 4.99 3.50 -40.87
C ILE A 731 6.16 3.02 -40.01
N LEU A 732 6.59 1.76 -40.15
CA LEU A 732 7.72 1.23 -39.38
C LEU A 732 9.06 1.86 -39.79
N GLN A 733 9.28 2.08 -41.08
CA GLN A 733 10.45 2.82 -41.57
C GLN A 733 10.42 4.28 -41.14
N PHE A 734 9.25 4.92 -41.11
CA PHE A 734 9.10 6.28 -40.59
C PHE A 734 9.39 6.35 -39.08
N ALA A 735 8.94 5.38 -38.29
CA ALA A 735 9.27 5.27 -36.87
C ALA A 735 10.78 5.06 -36.63
N ILE A 736 11.44 4.22 -37.44
CA ILE A 736 12.89 3.99 -37.37
C ILE A 736 13.68 5.22 -37.85
N CYS A 737 13.19 5.96 -38.85
CA CYS A 737 13.83 7.17 -39.36
C CYS A 737 13.61 8.40 -38.46
N ALA A 738 12.47 8.48 -37.77
CA ALA A 738 12.18 9.43 -36.70
C ALA A 738 13.07 9.19 -35.46
N LEU A 739 13.59 7.96 -35.29
CA LEU A 739 14.61 7.61 -34.29
C LEU A 739 16.02 8.18 -34.58
N ASN A 740 16.16 9.12 -35.52
CA ASN A 740 17.43 9.79 -35.80
C ASN A 740 17.91 10.63 -34.60
N ILE A 741 18.79 10.03 -33.80
CA ILE A 741 19.42 10.54 -32.58
C ILE A 741 19.93 11.99 -32.71
N ARG A 742 20.27 12.47 -33.91
CA ARG A 742 20.71 13.86 -34.17
C ARG A 742 19.73 14.95 -33.68
N TRP A 743 18.41 14.77 -33.84
CA TRP A 743 17.43 15.77 -33.38
C TRP A 743 17.30 15.79 -31.85
N PHE A 744 17.38 14.62 -31.21
CA PHE A 744 17.38 14.48 -29.75
C PHE A 744 18.67 15.02 -29.12
N VAL A 745 19.82 14.83 -29.79
CA VAL A 745 21.11 15.42 -29.39
C VAL A 745 21.07 16.94 -29.50
N ALA A 746 20.60 17.48 -30.63
CA ALA A 746 20.51 18.93 -30.85
C ALA A 746 19.59 19.62 -29.82
N SER A 747 18.42 19.03 -29.52
CA SER A 747 17.54 19.58 -28.50
C SER A 747 18.17 19.48 -27.10
N MET A 748 18.79 18.36 -26.73
CA MET A 748 19.46 18.21 -25.43
C MET A 748 20.64 19.17 -25.24
N THR A 749 21.50 19.38 -26.25
CA THR A 749 22.59 20.36 -26.14
C THR A 749 22.05 21.78 -26.01
N THR A 750 20.96 22.10 -26.71
CA THR A 750 20.31 23.43 -26.64
C THR A 750 19.62 23.65 -25.29
N ILE A 751 18.94 22.63 -24.74
CA ILE A 751 18.33 22.68 -23.40
C ILE A 751 19.39 22.80 -22.31
N THR A 752 20.51 22.08 -22.43
CA THR A 752 21.62 22.19 -21.46
C THR A 752 22.23 23.59 -21.49
N ALA A 753 22.42 24.16 -22.69
CA ALA A 753 22.88 25.54 -22.86
C ALA A 753 21.88 26.57 -22.30
N LEU A 754 20.57 26.39 -22.53
CA LEU A 754 19.50 27.25 -22.00
C LEU A 754 19.38 27.18 -20.47
N LEU A 755 19.50 26.00 -19.86
CA LEU A 755 19.49 25.85 -18.40
C LEU A 755 20.71 26.52 -17.75
N ILE A 756 21.85 26.53 -18.44
CA ILE A 756 23.06 27.24 -17.99
C ILE A 756 22.91 28.76 -18.21
N SER A 757 22.38 29.23 -19.35
CA SER A 757 22.24 30.68 -19.60
C SER A 757 21.14 31.33 -18.75
N ALA A 758 20.01 30.65 -18.52
CA ALA A 758 18.94 31.14 -17.64
C ALA A 758 19.42 31.30 -16.18
N HIS A 759 20.46 30.57 -15.77
CA HIS A 759 21.09 30.76 -14.46
C HIS A 759 21.99 32.01 -14.39
N TYR A 760 22.44 32.54 -15.53
CA TYR A 760 23.20 33.79 -15.63
C TYR A 760 22.31 35.04 -15.72
N ASP A 761 21.13 34.94 -16.36
CA ASP A 761 20.21 36.07 -16.52
C ASP A 761 19.37 36.38 -15.27
N CYS A 762 19.21 35.43 -14.34
CA CYS A 762 18.52 35.67 -13.05
C CYS A 762 19.38 36.45 -12.03
N LYS A 763 19.90 37.61 -12.44
CA LYS A 763 20.66 38.54 -11.59
C LYS A 763 19.82 39.74 -11.10
N GLU A 764 18.57 39.49 -10.72
CA GLU A 764 17.77 40.40 -9.91
C GLU A 764 17.47 39.77 -8.54
N VAL A 765 18.47 39.85 -7.66
CA VAL A 765 18.28 39.67 -6.21
C VAL A 765 18.11 41.06 -5.61
N PRO A 766 17.14 41.29 -4.70
CA PRO A 766 16.99 42.59 -4.04
C PRO A 766 18.29 43.03 -3.35
N THR A 767 18.62 44.32 -3.49
CA THR A 767 19.86 44.94 -3.00
C THR A 767 19.86 45.13 -1.48
N SER A 768 19.95 44.03 -0.72
CA SER A 768 20.09 44.06 0.75
C SER A 768 20.97 42.94 1.36
N LEU A 769 21.67 42.13 0.56
CA LEU A 769 22.62 41.11 1.04
C LEU A 769 24.00 41.20 0.37
N GLU A 770 24.77 42.25 0.67
CA GLU A 770 26.23 42.22 0.48
C GLU A 770 26.95 41.85 1.78
N SER A 771 27.26 40.57 1.99
CA SER A 771 28.26 40.14 2.98
C SER A 771 29.60 39.82 2.29
N THR A 772 30.67 40.37 2.84
CA THR A 772 32.00 40.46 2.20
C THR A 772 32.65 39.10 1.91
N THR A 773 32.21 38.06 2.61
CA THR A 773 32.72 36.69 2.54
C THR A 773 32.50 36.03 1.17
N VAL A 774 31.35 36.28 0.53
CA VAL A 774 30.99 35.65 -0.76
C VAL A 774 31.88 36.16 -1.90
N ARG A 775 32.21 37.47 -1.89
CA ARG A 775 33.11 38.08 -2.89
C ARG A 775 34.54 37.53 -2.81
N HIS A 776 35.02 37.13 -1.64
CA HIS A 776 36.35 36.54 -1.49
C HIS A 776 36.41 35.12 -2.06
N PHE A 777 35.40 34.29 -1.80
CA PHE A 777 35.35 32.91 -2.28
C PHE A 777 35.25 32.82 -3.82
N LEU A 778 34.48 33.74 -4.43
CA LEU A 778 34.39 33.89 -5.88
C LEU A 778 35.69 34.39 -6.55
N ARG A 779 36.49 35.23 -5.87
CA ARG A 779 37.78 35.70 -6.44
C ARG A 779 38.84 34.60 -6.50
N GLU A 780 38.91 33.75 -5.48
CA GLU A 780 39.89 32.65 -5.45
C GLU A 780 39.55 31.57 -6.49
N THR A 781 38.27 31.19 -6.61
CA THR A 781 37.82 30.21 -7.62
C THR A 781 38.05 30.69 -9.06
N ILE A 782 37.83 31.98 -9.36
CA ILE A 782 38.10 32.54 -10.69
C ILE A 782 39.61 32.60 -11.02
N LYS A 783 40.49 32.82 -10.03
CA LYS A 783 41.94 32.79 -10.23
C LYS A 783 42.47 31.38 -10.53
N ALA A 784 41.87 30.35 -9.97
CA ALA A 784 42.28 28.96 -10.20
C ALA A 784 41.97 28.47 -11.63
N GLY A 785 40.88 28.95 -12.24
CA GLY A 785 40.42 28.48 -13.57
C GLY A 785 41.22 29.00 -14.79
N ASN A 786 42.03 30.05 -14.64
CA ASN A 786 42.57 30.82 -15.78
C ASN A 786 44.06 30.56 -16.10
N LYS A 787 44.59 29.37 -15.79
CA LYS A 787 45.96 28.95 -16.18
C LYS A 787 45.96 27.73 -17.11
N HIS A 788 45.78 27.97 -18.40
CA HIS A 788 46.23 27.04 -19.45
C HIS A 788 47.69 27.33 -19.84
N PRO A 789 48.61 26.35 -19.82
CA PRO A 789 49.94 26.50 -20.40
C PRO A 789 49.91 26.28 -21.91
N GLN A 790 50.64 27.11 -22.65
CA GLN A 790 50.85 26.93 -24.10
C GLN A 790 51.85 25.80 -24.38
N ASN A 791 51.66 25.19 -25.56
CA ASN A 791 52.42 24.06 -26.07
C ASN A 791 53.80 24.51 -26.61
N ASN A 792 54.88 23.80 -26.28
CA ASN A 792 56.13 23.83 -27.05
C ASN A 792 56.94 22.54 -26.81
N GLY A 793 57.48 21.98 -27.89
CA GLY A 793 57.97 20.59 -27.90
C GLY A 793 59.47 20.39 -27.67
N ARG A 794 59.94 19.23 -28.16
CA ARG A 794 61.29 18.60 -28.08
C ARG A 794 61.50 17.62 -26.91
N GLY A 795 61.32 16.34 -27.24
CA GLY A 795 62.47 15.43 -27.39
C GLY A 795 62.93 14.59 -26.18
N VAL A 796 63.47 13.42 -26.56
CA VAL A 796 64.47 12.61 -25.84
C VAL A 796 63.99 11.78 -24.64
N SER A 797 63.79 10.49 -24.96
CA SER A 797 64.07 9.27 -24.17
C SER A 797 64.84 9.39 -22.85
N VAL A 798 64.56 8.48 -21.89
CA VAL A 798 65.48 7.42 -21.40
C VAL A 798 64.88 6.66 -20.18
N MET A 799 64.97 5.33 -20.22
CA MET A 799 64.70 4.34 -19.14
C MET A 799 65.91 4.28 -18.15
N PRO A 800 66.07 3.40 -17.13
CA PRO A 800 65.16 2.43 -16.49
C PRO A 800 65.27 2.33 -14.93
N ARG A 801 64.55 1.35 -14.35
CA ARG A 801 64.92 0.48 -13.18
C ARG A 801 65.59 1.06 -11.90
N ALA A 802 64.91 0.86 -10.77
CA ALA A 802 65.32 -0.02 -9.63
C ALA A 802 64.13 -0.09 -8.63
N LEU A 803 63.58 -1.23 -8.18
CA LEU A 803 64.09 -2.44 -7.49
C LEU A 803 64.10 -2.33 -5.94
N LEU A 804 63.64 -3.43 -5.30
CA LEU A 804 63.65 -3.74 -3.85
C LEU A 804 62.59 -2.99 -2.99
N GLY A 805 61.87 -3.64 -2.06
CA GLY A 805 61.82 -5.07 -1.75
C GLY A 805 60.71 -5.43 -0.73
N GLN A 806 60.26 -6.69 -0.78
CA GLN A 806 59.52 -7.39 0.30
C GLN A 806 60.56 -8.07 1.22
N PRO A 807 60.28 -8.39 2.53
CA PRO A 807 59.27 -9.42 2.85
C PRO A 807 58.56 -9.43 4.24
N ALA A 808 57.49 -10.24 4.27
CA ALA A 808 57.06 -11.17 5.33
C ALA A 808 56.54 -10.72 6.73
N LYS A 809 55.30 -11.19 7.00
CA LYS A 809 54.78 -11.87 8.23
C LYS A 809 55.11 -11.34 9.63
N VAL A 810 54.06 -11.17 10.46
CA VAL A 810 53.85 -11.93 11.73
C VAL A 810 52.32 -12.08 11.96
N ARG A 811 51.90 -13.20 12.60
CA ARG A 811 50.55 -13.39 13.19
C ARG A 811 50.52 -12.86 14.62
N GLN A 812 49.47 -12.14 15.00
CA GLN A 812 48.54 -12.56 16.06
C GLN A 812 47.22 -11.79 15.93
#